data_AF-A0A229HE66-F1
#
_entry.id   AF-A0A229HE66-F1
#
_cell.length_a   1.000
_cell.length_b   1.000
_cell.length_c   1.000
_cell.angle_alpha   90.00
_cell.angle_beta   90.00
_cell.angle_gamma   90.00
#
_symmetry.space_group_name_H-M   'P 1'
#
loop_
_entity.id
_entity.type
_entity.pdbx_description
1 polymer ?
#
loop_
_entity_poly.entity_id
_entity_poly.type
_entity_poly.pdbx_seq_one_letter_code
_entity_poly.pdbx_strand_id
1 'polypeptide(L)'
;MTGRGMTGRAHAADVMNRAAPEHHTLDAEIERIRREARRRFGSFVLDVANPGSHFRNKECRPLDNRVFEQAGGLGLMGFSLPPEIGGEGRDKLAWGVVVEEVARLSRDPGFAVLLDISVEITELILSSGTPELIETYVPDLVAGRRFGVQGAYESRDPYDYHSTARLEGDVWVLNGAKRFLAGARFADLFVLFLRDEASNDMLAFLVEKDDPGVTPVHMDTMGMHTMGLGQVILHDVRLPAARLVWRADALSELNTYARIRRTMSACGVLGALDGVIENCVNALDPRKRGGRRVLEYLNVERSVGEMRMLLQSARASVYRALDGTRSPDRDPYFDEYATVAKHHASECALRVGQLVMSLQGGEAYMSAFPWERFMRDILGLISGQGSQEMLLLQLGQRTIVDLEGKRVREEAAERAVSKLADGWWALHAAAHGGGEEYADAVAAVVSAAGLDTSDTFDAFEPAARGAVAALLERAHALVAAVRAGRPPEALPQGPEGLFEGRLARLAAGAWGLLACGVANETGLLARLLEPCTVREAAEDLLPPALAEGLLEALVAASVVRRDGEGRYVADEGLERVLIGGPRASAFTARLRRALDGGARLRDGKPVAGRESLTGCGGEAAALADVLVNSLLGRLEGLPELLDRPGAQVGCAAGDGGRSAVELARHIPFVPVLALEPEPVTLGTAGGDGEIRIRVDDGTGRTAAGFAARDFKEAGGFKEADRLALAWLPASGLPDPEQLRAAVGTATEALLPGGWLVLPCPLPPKRPLGAAAARLDLALAGGRTPADGEVEGALTAAGLGHVRTAWDDTALGVRLIAARRPA
;
A
#
# COMPACT_ATOMS: atom_id res chain seq x y z
N MET A 1 60.54 25.07 -5.09
CA MET A 1 60.04 24.16 -6.15
C MET A 1 59.28 23.04 -5.44
N THR A 2 57.97 23.19 -5.22
CA THR A 2 56.84 22.89 -6.13
C THR A 2 56.32 21.45 -6.01
N GLY A 3 55.34 21.27 -5.11
CA GLY A 3 54.03 20.73 -5.49
C GLY A 3 53.79 19.23 -5.38
N ARG A 4 53.06 18.84 -4.32
CA ARG A 4 51.81 18.04 -4.33
C ARG A 4 51.34 17.99 -2.86
N GLY A 5 50.20 18.52 -2.46
CA GLY A 5 48.97 18.70 -3.21
C GLY A 5 47.85 17.84 -2.63
N MET A 6 47.70 17.80 -1.30
CA MET A 6 46.48 17.27 -0.68
C MET A 6 45.33 18.21 -1.08
N THR A 7 44.37 17.65 -1.82
CA THR A 7 43.34 18.44 -2.49
C THR A 7 42.28 18.90 -1.48
N GLY A 8 41.83 20.16 -1.60
CA GLY A 8 40.78 20.72 -0.73
C GLY A 8 39.45 19.94 -0.74
N ARG A 9 39.23 19.06 -1.73
CA ARG A 9 38.11 18.12 -1.76
C ARG A 9 38.10 17.13 -0.59
N ALA A 10 39.26 16.64 -0.14
CA ALA A 10 39.32 15.71 0.98
C ALA A 10 38.83 16.37 2.28
N HIS A 11 39.16 17.65 2.49
CA HIS A 11 38.71 18.42 3.65
C HIS A 11 37.24 18.84 3.54
N ALA A 12 36.75 19.14 2.33
CA ALA A 12 35.34 19.49 2.11
C ALA A 12 34.38 18.31 2.37
N ALA A 13 34.74 17.09 1.96
CA ALA A 13 33.95 15.89 2.25
C ALA A 13 33.89 15.59 3.77
N ASP A 14 35.01 15.80 4.46
CA ASP A 14 35.15 15.61 5.91
C ASP A 14 34.43 16.68 6.76
N VAL A 15 33.97 17.77 6.13
CA VAL A 15 33.14 18.82 6.76
C VAL A 15 31.65 18.60 6.46
N MET A 16 31.29 18.16 5.24
CA MET A 16 29.89 17.94 4.85
C MET A 16 29.19 16.80 5.62
N ASN A 17 29.94 15.84 6.16
CA ASN A 17 29.41 14.69 6.90
C ASN A 17 29.69 14.73 8.41
N ARG A 18 30.11 15.86 8.99
CA ARG A 18 30.27 15.98 10.45
C ARG A 18 28.90 16.12 11.11
N ALA A 19 28.49 15.08 11.82
CA ALA A 19 27.44 15.17 12.82
C ALA A 19 27.76 16.30 13.81
N ALA A 20 26.74 17.06 14.23
CA ALA A 20 26.90 18.04 15.29
C ALA A 20 27.37 17.35 16.58
N PRO A 21 28.13 18.02 17.48
CA PRO A 21 28.68 17.40 18.69
C PRO A 21 27.63 16.73 19.61
N GLU A 22 26.37 17.14 19.48
CA GLU A 22 25.22 16.70 20.28
C GLU A 22 24.28 15.75 19.50
N HIS A 23 24.61 15.41 18.25
CA HIS A 23 23.78 14.52 17.43
C HIS A 23 24.04 13.05 17.80
N HIS A 24 23.17 12.52 18.66
CA HIS A 24 23.16 11.10 19.02
C HIS A 24 22.34 10.30 17.99
N THR A 25 23.01 9.45 17.21
CA THR A 25 22.35 8.51 16.30
C THR A 25 21.78 7.32 17.07
N LEU A 26 20.78 6.65 16.47
CA LEU A 26 20.24 5.37 16.95
C LEU A 26 21.35 4.34 17.21
N ASP A 27 22.33 4.24 16.30
CA ASP A 27 23.50 3.35 16.47
C ASP A 27 24.34 3.69 17.71
N ALA A 28 24.50 4.97 18.03
CA ALA A 28 25.26 5.40 19.21
C ALA A 28 24.51 5.08 20.51
N GLU A 29 23.18 5.19 20.52
CA GLU A 29 22.34 4.75 21.63
C GLU A 29 22.40 3.21 21.80
N ILE A 30 22.19 2.47 20.71
CA ILE A 30 22.25 1.00 20.70
C ILE A 30 23.61 0.52 21.20
N GLU A 31 24.73 1.10 20.75
CA GLU A 31 26.06 0.70 21.23
C GLU A 31 26.33 1.13 22.68
N ARG A 32 25.70 2.21 23.18
CA ARG A 32 25.70 2.52 24.64
C ARG A 32 24.99 1.41 25.42
N ILE A 33 23.82 0.97 24.98
CA ILE A 33 23.03 -0.08 25.64
C ILE A 33 23.74 -1.44 25.53
N ARG A 34 24.29 -1.79 24.36
CA ARG A 34 25.08 -3.02 24.16
C ARG A 34 26.33 -3.07 25.05
N ARG A 35 26.99 -1.94 25.31
CA ARG A 35 28.12 -1.85 26.26
C ARG A 35 27.67 -2.00 27.71
N GLU A 36 26.51 -1.45 28.07
CA GLU A 36 25.88 -1.68 29.38
C GLU A 36 25.55 -3.16 29.57
N ALA A 37 24.90 -3.80 28.60
CA ALA A 37 24.56 -5.23 28.62
C ALA A 37 25.80 -6.12 28.79
N ARG A 38 26.86 -5.89 27.99
CA ARG A 38 28.16 -6.59 28.14
C ARG A 38 28.75 -6.43 29.53
N ARG A 39 28.78 -5.21 30.07
CA ARG A 39 29.36 -4.92 31.39
C ARG A 39 28.58 -5.58 32.54
N ARG A 40 27.25 -5.62 32.46
CA ARG A 40 26.38 -6.09 33.53
C ARG A 40 26.12 -7.60 33.49
N PHE A 41 25.90 -8.14 32.30
CA PHE A 41 25.39 -9.50 32.10
C PHE A 41 26.38 -10.41 31.36
N GLY A 42 27.47 -9.87 30.81
CA GLY A 42 28.41 -10.64 29.99
C GLY A 42 29.08 -11.79 30.72
N SER A 43 29.59 -11.57 31.94
CA SER A 43 30.15 -12.65 32.78
C SER A 43 29.09 -13.68 33.15
N PHE A 44 27.87 -13.27 33.50
CA PHE A 44 26.78 -14.20 33.74
C PHE A 44 26.49 -15.12 32.53
N VAL A 45 26.42 -14.58 31.32
CA VAL A 45 26.23 -15.42 30.12
C VAL A 45 27.42 -16.35 29.88
N LEU A 46 28.65 -15.85 30.00
CA LEU A 46 29.89 -16.59 29.70
C LEU A 46 30.24 -17.66 30.76
N ASP A 47 30.02 -17.35 32.04
CA ASP A 47 30.51 -18.11 33.19
C ASP A 47 29.41 -18.90 33.92
N VAL A 48 28.13 -18.59 33.68
CA VAL A 48 26.97 -19.31 34.27
C VAL A 48 26.11 -19.99 33.20
N ALA A 49 25.58 -19.23 32.23
CA ALA A 49 24.63 -19.79 31.26
C ALA A 49 25.32 -20.73 30.25
N ASN A 50 26.48 -20.33 29.71
CA ASN A 50 27.21 -21.08 28.69
C ASN A 50 27.82 -22.41 29.14
N PRO A 51 28.43 -22.53 30.33
CA PRO A 51 28.99 -23.79 30.81
C PRO A 51 27.93 -24.90 30.85
N GLY A 52 28.32 -26.10 30.44
CA GLY A 52 27.43 -27.26 30.35
C GLY A 52 26.41 -27.24 29.20
N SER A 53 26.24 -26.14 28.44
CA SER A 53 25.22 -26.03 27.38
C SER A 53 25.29 -27.13 26.32
N HIS A 54 26.49 -27.54 25.91
CA HIS A 54 26.71 -28.68 25.00
C HIS A 54 26.16 -29.99 25.58
N PHE A 55 26.44 -30.29 26.86
CA PHE A 55 25.96 -31.48 27.53
C PHE A 55 24.45 -31.44 27.74
N ARG A 56 23.88 -30.30 28.17
CA ARG A 56 22.42 -30.13 28.28
C ARG A 56 21.71 -30.39 26.94
N ASN A 57 22.23 -29.83 25.85
CA ASN A 57 21.71 -30.12 24.51
C ASN A 57 21.83 -31.61 24.16
N LYS A 58 23.00 -32.24 24.37
CA LYS A 58 23.23 -33.65 24.03
C LYS A 58 22.37 -34.63 24.84
N GLU A 59 22.09 -34.31 26.09
CA GLU A 59 21.29 -35.11 27.03
C GLU A 59 19.78 -34.80 26.97
N CYS A 60 19.35 -33.94 26.03
CA CYS A 60 17.99 -33.42 25.93
C CYS A 60 17.44 -32.87 27.27
N ARG A 61 18.25 -32.07 27.97
CA ARG A 61 17.92 -31.48 29.27
C ARG A 61 17.59 -29.99 29.13
N PRO A 62 16.53 -29.50 29.80
CA PRO A 62 16.23 -28.08 29.86
C PRO A 62 17.30 -27.30 30.61
N LEU A 63 17.20 -25.97 30.57
CA LEU A 63 17.90 -25.09 31.50
C LEU A 63 17.46 -25.38 32.96
N ASP A 64 18.33 -25.04 33.92
CA ASP A 64 18.05 -25.13 35.36
C ASP A 64 17.41 -23.81 35.84
N ASN A 65 16.34 -23.88 36.63
CA ASN A 65 15.63 -22.67 37.10
C ASN A 65 16.54 -21.72 37.89
N ARG A 66 17.62 -22.22 38.51
CA ARG A 66 18.65 -21.41 39.17
C ARG A 66 19.34 -20.39 38.26
N VAL A 67 19.34 -20.61 36.94
CA VAL A 67 19.88 -19.64 35.98
C VAL A 67 18.96 -18.41 35.88
N PHE A 68 17.63 -18.58 35.98
CA PHE A 68 16.69 -17.46 36.00
C PHE A 68 16.75 -16.72 37.35
N GLU A 69 16.87 -17.43 38.47
CA GLU A 69 17.04 -16.81 39.79
C GLU A 69 18.29 -15.91 39.83
N GLN A 70 19.41 -16.37 39.26
CA GLN A 70 20.63 -15.57 39.12
C GLN A 70 20.47 -14.41 38.12
N ALA A 71 19.72 -14.58 37.04
CA ALA A 71 19.37 -13.47 36.14
C ALA A 71 18.53 -12.40 36.87
N GLY A 72 17.55 -12.81 37.69
CA GLY A 72 16.74 -11.92 38.51
C GLY A 72 17.57 -11.14 39.52
N GLY A 73 18.47 -11.83 40.24
CA GLY A 73 19.41 -11.20 41.18
C GLY A 73 20.39 -10.19 40.57
N LEU A 74 20.59 -10.22 39.25
CA LEU A 74 21.39 -9.24 38.49
C LEU A 74 20.58 -8.07 37.91
N GLY A 75 19.24 -8.10 38.07
CA GLY A 75 18.31 -7.17 37.46
C GLY A 75 18.05 -7.43 35.97
N LEU A 76 18.50 -8.56 35.41
CA LEU A 76 18.30 -8.87 33.98
C LEU A 76 16.82 -9.08 33.65
N MET A 77 16.09 -9.77 34.54
CA MET A 77 14.65 -10.02 34.40
C MET A 77 13.81 -8.76 34.66
N GLY A 78 14.30 -7.85 35.51
CA GLY A 78 13.66 -6.57 35.82
C GLY A 78 13.94 -5.45 34.82
N PHE A 79 14.80 -5.67 33.82
CA PHE A 79 15.41 -4.59 33.04
C PHE A 79 14.39 -3.66 32.35
N SER A 80 13.36 -4.22 31.69
CA SER A 80 12.27 -3.42 31.09
C SER A 80 11.00 -3.32 31.94
N LEU A 81 10.97 -4.00 33.09
CA LEU A 81 9.79 -4.05 33.92
C LEU A 81 9.61 -2.73 34.70
N PRO A 82 8.38 -2.36 35.09
CA PRO A 82 8.12 -1.10 35.78
C PRO A 82 8.86 -0.99 37.14
N PRO A 83 9.34 0.20 37.55
CA PRO A 83 10.01 0.40 38.84
C PRO A 83 9.15 0.03 40.05
N GLU A 84 7.83 0.14 39.93
CA GLU A 84 6.84 -0.14 40.99
C GLU A 84 6.88 -1.60 41.47
N ILE A 85 7.34 -2.52 40.61
CA ILE A 85 7.51 -3.95 40.92
C ILE A 85 8.98 -4.36 41.07
N GLY A 86 9.89 -3.40 41.20
CA GLY A 86 11.33 -3.63 41.34
C GLY A 86 12.11 -3.77 40.02
N GLY A 87 11.52 -3.33 38.89
CA GLY A 87 12.22 -3.24 37.61
C GLY A 87 12.99 -1.93 37.42
N GLU A 88 13.57 -1.72 36.24
CA GLU A 88 14.35 -0.52 35.88
C GLU A 88 13.61 0.45 34.93
N GLY A 89 12.41 0.09 34.45
CA GLY A 89 11.61 0.94 33.55
C GLY A 89 12.26 1.24 32.20
N ARG A 90 13.17 0.39 31.72
CA ARG A 90 13.83 0.59 30.42
C ARG A 90 12.87 0.22 29.28
N ASP A 91 12.93 0.97 28.18
CA ASP A 91 12.03 0.74 27.05
C ASP A 91 12.32 -0.56 26.28
N LYS A 92 11.39 -0.93 25.39
CA LYS A 92 11.49 -2.15 24.56
C LYS A 92 12.66 -2.10 23.59
N LEU A 93 13.11 -0.94 23.14
CA LEU A 93 14.36 -0.82 22.38
C LEU A 93 15.55 -1.29 23.21
N ALA A 94 15.69 -0.79 24.44
CA ALA A 94 16.78 -1.17 25.32
C ALA A 94 16.72 -2.65 25.70
N TRP A 95 15.53 -3.20 25.93
CA TRP A 95 15.35 -4.65 26.13
C TRP A 95 15.80 -5.46 24.91
N GLY A 96 15.34 -5.11 23.70
CA GLY A 96 15.73 -5.82 22.48
C GLY A 96 17.24 -5.83 22.24
N VAL A 97 17.95 -4.75 22.56
CA VAL A 97 19.42 -4.70 22.48
C VAL A 97 20.09 -5.56 23.56
N VAL A 98 19.50 -5.67 24.76
CA VAL A 98 19.97 -6.63 25.79
C VAL A 98 19.76 -8.07 25.33
N VAL A 99 18.59 -8.39 24.75
CA VAL A 99 18.28 -9.71 24.18
C VAL A 99 19.23 -10.07 23.03
N GLU A 100 19.52 -9.13 22.11
CA GLU A 100 20.52 -9.32 21.04
C GLU A 100 21.89 -9.64 21.65
N GLU A 101 22.37 -8.86 22.62
CA GLU A 101 23.71 -9.03 23.17
C GLU A 101 23.85 -10.31 24.00
N VAL A 102 22.82 -10.68 24.76
CA VAL A 102 22.78 -11.97 25.46
C VAL A 102 22.78 -13.14 24.46
N ALA A 103 21.99 -13.06 23.38
CA ALA A 103 21.99 -14.07 22.34
C ALA A 103 23.33 -14.18 21.59
N ARG A 104 24.02 -13.05 21.37
CA ARG A 104 25.37 -13.01 20.76
C ARG A 104 26.44 -13.71 21.61
N LEU A 105 26.37 -13.52 22.93
CA LEU A 105 27.28 -14.15 23.89
C LEU A 105 26.90 -15.60 24.19
N SER A 106 25.65 -15.99 23.98
CA SER A 106 25.13 -17.33 24.27
C SER A 106 25.57 -18.38 23.24
N ARG A 107 25.98 -19.56 23.71
CA ARG A 107 26.16 -20.79 22.94
C ARG A 107 24.87 -21.61 22.84
N ASP A 108 23.77 -21.04 23.32
CA ASP A 108 22.45 -21.62 23.42
C ASP A 108 21.43 -20.62 22.88
N PRO A 109 21.02 -20.73 21.60
CA PRO A 109 20.10 -19.77 20.98
C PRO A 109 18.73 -19.69 21.67
N GLY A 110 18.32 -20.75 22.40
CA GLY A 110 17.08 -20.77 23.17
C GLY A 110 17.13 -19.93 24.45
N PHE A 111 18.32 -19.62 24.98
CA PHE A 111 18.42 -18.94 26.28
C PHE A 111 17.84 -17.51 26.27
N ALA A 112 18.16 -16.72 25.25
CA ALA A 112 17.64 -15.36 25.12
C ALA A 112 16.11 -15.34 24.92
N VAL A 113 15.57 -16.35 24.25
CA VAL A 113 14.12 -16.53 24.06
C VAL A 113 13.43 -16.88 25.38
N LEU A 114 14.04 -17.72 26.22
CA LEU A 114 13.49 -18.04 27.55
C LEU A 114 13.50 -16.83 28.50
N LEU A 115 14.53 -15.99 28.45
CA LEU A 115 14.56 -14.74 29.22
C LEU A 115 13.40 -13.81 28.81
N ASP A 116 13.20 -13.62 27.50
CA ASP A 116 12.10 -12.81 26.97
C ASP A 116 10.72 -13.36 27.37
N ILE A 117 10.51 -14.68 27.29
CA ILE A 117 9.26 -15.34 27.75
C ILE A 117 8.97 -15.06 29.23
N SER A 118 9.99 -15.03 30.09
CA SER A 118 9.77 -14.76 31.51
C SER A 118 9.40 -13.29 31.78
N VAL A 119 9.95 -12.35 31.00
CA VAL A 119 9.55 -10.94 31.06
C VAL A 119 8.15 -10.75 30.50
N GLU A 120 7.85 -11.36 29.34
CA GLU A 120 6.53 -11.41 28.70
C GLU A 120 5.45 -11.87 29.70
N ILE A 121 5.67 -12.95 30.45
CA ILE A 121 4.69 -13.45 31.42
C ILE A 121 4.46 -12.50 32.59
N THR A 122 5.51 -11.81 33.02
CA THR A 122 5.36 -10.77 34.04
C THR A 122 4.49 -9.62 33.52
N GLU A 123 4.72 -9.19 32.28
CA GLU A 123 3.93 -8.13 31.63
C GLU A 123 2.48 -8.55 31.33
N LEU A 124 2.24 -9.81 30.97
CA LEU A 124 0.92 -10.41 30.79
C LEU A 124 0.13 -10.44 32.12
N ILE A 125 0.78 -10.69 33.25
CA ILE A 125 0.11 -10.64 34.57
C ILE A 125 -0.17 -9.20 34.99
N LEU A 126 0.73 -8.26 34.71
CA LEU A 126 0.54 -6.84 35.03
C LEU A 126 -0.65 -6.21 34.29
N SER A 127 -0.81 -6.48 33.00
CA SER A 127 -1.90 -5.91 32.20
C SER A 127 -3.28 -6.49 32.52
N SER A 128 -3.37 -7.58 33.28
CA SER A 128 -4.64 -8.01 33.89
C SER A 128 -5.22 -6.99 34.86
N GLY A 129 -4.40 -6.07 35.38
CA GLY A 129 -4.78 -5.10 36.41
C GLY A 129 -5.26 -5.70 37.73
N THR A 130 -5.15 -7.02 37.92
CA THR A 130 -5.72 -7.76 39.05
C THR A 130 -4.72 -7.79 40.22
N PRO A 131 -4.97 -7.07 41.33
CA PRO A 131 -3.99 -6.92 42.41
C PRO A 131 -3.56 -8.26 43.01
N GLU A 132 -4.48 -9.20 43.20
CA GLU A 132 -4.22 -10.50 43.81
C GLU A 132 -3.25 -11.35 42.97
N LEU A 133 -3.33 -11.28 41.63
CA LEU A 133 -2.39 -11.94 40.74
C LEU A 133 -1.02 -11.26 40.76
N ILE A 134 -1.00 -9.92 40.75
CA ILE A 134 0.22 -9.13 40.76
C ILE A 134 1.00 -9.38 42.07
N GLU A 135 0.36 -9.21 43.22
CA GLU A 135 0.97 -9.41 44.54
C GLU A 135 1.48 -10.85 44.76
N THR A 136 0.77 -11.85 44.22
CA THR A 136 1.12 -13.27 44.43
C THR A 136 2.27 -13.76 43.53
N TYR A 137 2.30 -13.39 42.24
CA TYR A 137 3.22 -14.01 41.26
C TYR A 137 4.36 -13.09 40.80
N VAL A 138 4.11 -11.78 40.65
CA VAL A 138 5.10 -10.86 40.05
C VAL A 138 6.41 -10.77 40.84
N PRO A 139 6.42 -10.69 42.20
CA PRO A 139 7.67 -10.62 42.96
C PRO A 139 8.58 -11.86 42.82
N ASP A 140 8.02 -13.04 42.53
CA ASP A 140 8.77 -14.27 42.26
C ASP A 140 9.28 -14.31 40.81
N LEU A 141 8.50 -13.82 39.85
CA LEU A 141 8.87 -13.76 38.43
C LEU A 141 9.99 -12.72 38.18
N VAL A 142 9.88 -11.51 38.74
CA VAL A 142 10.93 -10.47 38.68
C VAL A 142 12.24 -10.97 39.27
N ALA A 143 12.17 -11.72 40.38
CA ALA A 143 13.32 -12.32 41.02
C ALA A 143 13.83 -13.61 40.33
N GLY A 144 13.13 -14.12 39.31
CA GLY A 144 13.45 -15.38 38.63
C GLY A 144 13.33 -16.64 39.51
N ARG A 145 12.63 -16.56 40.65
CA ARG A 145 12.36 -17.71 41.54
C ARG A 145 11.27 -18.63 40.99
N ARG A 146 10.37 -18.11 40.16
CA ARG A 146 9.41 -18.86 39.35
C ARG A 146 9.67 -18.59 37.87
N PHE A 147 9.39 -19.57 37.03
CA PHE A 147 9.36 -19.41 35.57
C PHE A 147 7.94 -19.63 35.05
N GLY A 148 7.46 -18.74 34.19
CA GLY A 148 6.14 -18.83 33.58
C GLY A 148 6.22 -18.99 32.06
N VAL A 149 5.15 -19.54 31.46
CA VAL A 149 5.00 -19.63 30.00
C VAL A 149 3.55 -19.38 29.58
N GLN A 150 3.31 -18.96 28.33
CA GLN A 150 1.95 -18.81 27.79
C GLN A 150 1.63 -19.86 26.72
N GLY A 151 0.35 -20.25 26.64
CA GLY A 151 -0.12 -21.30 25.75
C GLY A 151 -1.48 -20.98 25.13
N ALA A 152 -1.47 -20.59 23.86
CA ALA A 152 -2.67 -20.43 23.04
C ALA A 152 -2.87 -21.56 22.01
N TYR A 153 -1.80 -22.10 21.43
CA TYR A 153 -1.84 -23.02 20.28
C TYR A 153 -2.25 -24.45 20.66
N GLU A 154 -3.05 -25.10 19.80
CA GLU A 154 -3.59 -26.46 20.01
C GLU A 154 -3.58 -27.33 18.76
N SER A 155 -4.06 -26.79 17.64
CA SER A 155 -4.44 -27.53 16.44
C SER A 155 -3.71 -26.98 15.20
N ARG A 156 -3.85 -27.67 14.06
CA ARG A 156 -3.25 -27.21 12.79
C ARG A 156 -3.87 -25.91 12.27
N ASP A 157 -5.10 -25.61 12.64
CA ASP A 157 -5.74 -24.32 12.39
C ASP A 157 -5.52 -23.44 13.64
N PRO A 158 -4.83 -22.28 13.52
CA PRO A 158 -4.55 -21.42 14.66
C PRO A 158 -5.80 -20.74 15.26
N TYR A 159 -6.96 -20.84 14.60
CA TYR A 159 -8.24 -20.27 15.08
C TYR A 159 -9.22 -21.35 15.60
N ASP A 160 -8.89 -22.64 15.47
CA ASP A 160 -9.72 -23.75 15.94
C ASP A 160 -9.31 -24.16 17.36
N TYR A 161 -9.98 -23.56 18.36
CA TYR A 161 -9.72 -23.76 19.79
C TYR A 161 -10.65 -24.82 20.38
N HIS A 162 -10.06 -25.92 20.85
CA HIS A 162 -10.76 -27.05 21.45
C HIS A 162 -10.74 -27.05 22.98
N SER A 163 -9.71 -26.46 23.64
CA SER A 163 -9.69 -26.38 25.12
C SER A 163 -10.76 -25.44 25.63
N THR A 164 -11.53 -25.91 26.61
CA THR A 164 -12.70 -25.21 27.13
C THR A 164 -12.55 -24.79 28.59
N ALA A 165 -13.23 -23.70 28.93
CA ALA A 165 -13.44 -23.23 30.29
C ALA A 165 -14.95 -23.16 30.55
N ARG A 166 -15.42 -23.68 31.68
CA ARG A 166 -16.82 -23.57 32.11
C ARG A 166 -16.92 -23.11 33.55
N LEU A 167 -17.76 -22.13 33.80
CA LEU A 167 -18.04 -21.63 35.15
C LEU A 167 -19.07 -22.52 35.87
N GLU A 168 -18.68 -23.11 36.99
CA GLU A 168 -19.53 -23.86 37.93
C GLU A 168 -19.65 -23.08 39.25
N GLY A 169 -20.68 -22.24 39.38
CA GLY A 169 -20.84 -21.37 40.54
C GLY A 169 -19.77 -20.28 40.57
N ASP A 170 -18.81 -20.39 41.49
CA ASP A 170 -17.66 -19.49 41.68
C ASP A 170 -16.32 -20.08 41.21
N VAL A 171 -16.33 -21.31 40.66
CA VAL A 171 -15.16 -22.07 40.23
C VAL A 171 -15.18 -22.30 38.72
N TRP A 172 -14.07 -22.03 38.05
CA TRP A 172 -13.86 -22.43 36.66
C TRP A 172 -13.36 -23.87 36.57
N VAL A 173 -13.90 -24.65 35.63
CA VAL A 173 -13.42 -25.98 35.26
C VAL A 173 -12.78 -25.89 33.87
N LEU A 174 -11.50 -26.23 33.77
CA LEU A 174 -10.71 -26.16 32.54
C LEU A 174 -10.38 -27.56 32.01
N ASN A 175 -10.55 -27.76 30.71
CA ASN A 175 -10.27 -29.02 30.01
C ASN A 175 -9.58 -28.75 28.66
N GLY A 176 -8.64 -29.62 28.26
CA GLY A 176 -8.02 -29.57 26.92
C GLY A 176 -6.50 -29.76 26.92
N ALA A 177 -5.82 -29.25 25.90
CA ALA A 177 -4.38 -29.37 25.76
C ALA A 177 -3.73 -28.25 24.93
N LYS A 178 -2.73 -27.56 25.50
CA LYS A 178 -1.94 -26.53 24.81
C LYS A 178 -0.58 -27.08 24.40
N ARG A 179 -0.10 -26.77 23.19
CA ARG A 179 1.09 -27.42 22.58
C ARG A 179 2.18 -26.41 22.21
N PHE A 180 3.41 -26.91 22.10
CA PHE A 180 4.61 -26.15 21.72
C PHE A 180 4.97 -24.99 22.68
N LEU A 181 4.72 -25.17 23.98
CA LEU A 181 5.10 -24.19 25.00
C LEU A 181 6.60 -24.32 25.30
N ALA A 182 7.37 -23.34 24.85
CA ALA A 182 8.78 -23.19 25.19
C ALA A 182 8.92 -22.91 26.69
N GLY A 183 9.58 -23.81 27.42
CA GLY A 183 9.76 -23.77 28.87
C GLY A 183 8.83 -24.68 29.68
N ALA A 184 7.79 -25.29 29.09
CA ALA A 184 6.76 -26.04 29.84
C ALA A 184 7.29 -27.23 30.66
N ARG A 185 8.47 -27.78 30.33
CA ARG A 185 9.10 -28.85 31.12
C ARG A 185 9.59 -28.40 32.50
N PHE A 186 9.80 -27.10 32.71
CA PHE A 186 10.35 -26.52 33.95
C PHE A 186 9.62 -25.27 34.46
N ALA A 187 8.59 -24.82 33.74
CA ALA A 187 7.68 -23.78 34.20
C ALA A 187 6.94 -24.20 35.48
N ASP A 188 6.74 -23.22 36.35
CA ASP A 188 6.00 -23.34 37.61
C ASP A 188 4.53 -22.89 37.42
N LEU A 189 4.28 -22.00 36.45
CA LEU A 189 2.96 -21.48 36.09
C LEU A 189 2.77 -21.27 34.59
N PHE A 190 1.52 -21.23 34.17
CA PHE A 190 1.08 -21.17 32.79
C PHE A 190 -0.03 -20.12 32.61
N VAL A 191 0.13 -19.21 31.65
CA VAL A 191 -0.96 -18.33 31.19
C VAL A 191 -1.61 -19.00 29.98
N LEU A 192 -2.74 -19.66 30.18
CA LEU A 192 -3.41 -20.48 29.16
C LEU A 192 -4.67 -19.81 28.66
N PHE A 193 -4.86 -19.76 27.35
CA PHE A 193 -6.03 -19.16 26.70
C PHE A 193 -7.08 -20.24 26.40
N LEU A 194 -8.30 -20.17 26.92
CA LEU A 194 -9.33 -21.21 26.69
C LEU A 194 -10.64 -20.59 26.19
N ARG A 195 -11.41 -21.35 25.41
CA ARG A 195 -12.73 -20.92 24.93
C ARG A 195 -13.77 -21.10 26.04
N ASP A 196 -14.54 -20.06 26.36
CA ASP A 196 -15.68 -20.19 27.26
C ASP A 196 -16.77 -21.09 26.62
N GLU A 197 -17.27 -22.07 27.36
CA GLU A 197 -18.39 -22.90 26.89
C GLU A 197 -19.71 -22.11 26.83
N ALA A 198 -19.85 -21.03 27.61
CA ALA A 198 -21.06 -20.22 27.63
C ALA A 198 -21.12 -19.17 26.51
N SER A 199 -20.09 -18.33 26.35
CA SER A 199 -20.07 -17.28 25.31
C SER A 199 -19.39 -17.65 23.99
N ASN A 200 -18.51 -18.67 23.99
CA ASN A 200 -17.49 -18.94 22.95
C ASN A 200 -16.38 -17.89 22.82
N ASP A 201 -16.28 -16.91 23.73
CA ASP A 201 -15.15 -15.99 23.76
C ASP A 201 -13.86 -16.68 24.20
N MET A 202 -12.72 -16.11 23.83
CA MET A 202 -11.43 -16.52 24.40
C MET A 202 -11.20 -15.82 25.74
N LEU A 203 -10.99 -16.64 26.77
CA LEU A 203 -10.57 -16.27 28.12
C LEU A 203 -9.08 -16.57 28.30
N ALA A 204 -8.45 -16.02 29.33
CA ALA A 204 -7.12 -16.44 29.78
C ALA A 204 -7.06 -16.69 31.28
N PHE A 205 -6.31 -17.71 31.69
CA PHE A 205 -6.20 -18.17 33.07
C PHE A 205 -4.74 -18.35 33.48
N LEU A 206 -4.42 -17.99 34.72
CA LEU A 206 -3.15 -18.34 35.37
C LEU A 206 -3.32 -19.68 36.09
N VAL A 207 -2.64 -20.70 35.58
CA VAL A 207 -2.68 -22.08 36.04
C VAL A 207 -1.33 -22.45 36.64
N GLU A 208 -1.27 -22.97 37.86
CA GLU A 208 -0.03 -23.51 38.43
C GLU A 208 0.21 -24.96 38.01
N LYS A 209 1.48 -25.35 37.93
CA LYS A 209 1.88 -26.71 37.57
C LYS A 209 1.34 -27.79 38.52
N ASP A 210 1.20 -27.43 39.79
CA ASP A 210 0.76 -28.34 40.85
C ASP A 210 -0.76 -28.27 41.10
N ASP A 211 -1.51 -27.49 40.30
CA ASP A 211 -2.98 -27.51 40.35
C ASP A 211 -3.53 -28.90 39.94
N PRO A 212 -4.48 -29.48 40.69
CA PRO A 212 -5.02 -30.80 40.38
C PRO A 212 -5.60 -30.89 38.96
N GLY A 213 -5.15 -31.88 38.19
CA GLY A 213 -5.57 -32.10 36.80
C GLY A 213 -4.65 -31.48 35.74
N VAL A 214 -3.65 -30.70 36.14
CA VAL A 214 -2.62 -30.16 35.24
C VAL A 214 -1.54 -31.21 35.00
N THR A 215 -1.11 -31.40 33.76
CA THR A 215 -0.02 -32.32 33.42
C THR A 215 0.84 -31.77 32.28
N PRO A 216 2.02 -31.20 32.59
CA PRO A 216 3.03 -30.87 31.58
C PRO A 216 3.65 -32.15 31.01
N VAL A 217 3.73 -32.25 29.68
CA VAL A 217 4.29 -33.39 28.95
C VAL A 217 5.39 -32.89 28.03
N HIS A 218 6.57 -33.53 28.08
CA HIS A 218 7.68 -33.21 27.20
C HIS A 218 7.36 -33.55 25.75
N MET A 219 7.79 -32.70 24.82
CA MET A 219 7.76 -32.97 23.38
C MET A 219 9.20 -33.09 22.87
N ASP A 220 9.52 -34.22 22.23
CA ASP A 220 10.80 -34.41 21.56
C ASP A 220 10.95 -33.43 20.38
N THR A 221 12.15 -32.86 20.21
CA THR A 221 12.45 -31.88 19.17
C THR A 221 13.74 -32.23 18.43
N MET A 222 13.90 -31.69 17.23
CA MET A 222 15.15 -31.81 16.45
C MET A 222 16.28 -30.95 17.06
N GLY A 223 15.93 -29.81 17.67
CA GLY A 223 16.86 -28.86 18.27
C GLY A 223 16.18 -28.09 19.39
N MET A 224 16.85 -27.07 19.94
CA MET A 224 16.38 -26.31 21.09
C MET A 224 16.06 -27.16 22.33
N HIS A 225 16.84 -28.23 22.55
CA HIS A 225 16.54 -29.19 23.64
C HIS A 225 16.57 -28.54 25.04
N THR A 226 17.38 -27.50 25.19
CA THR A 226 17.52 -26.67 26.40
C THR A 226 16.31 -25.76 26.65
N MET A 227 15.49 -25.51 25.62
CA MET A 227 14.26 -24.73 25.69
C MET A 227 13.11 -25.49 26.38
N GLY A 228 13.27 -26.80 26.66
CA GLY A 228 12.31 -27.58 27.45
C GLY A 228 10.90 -27.59 26.85
N LEU A 229 10.79 -27.70 25.51
CA LEU A 229 9.52 -27.68 24.79
C LEU A 229 8.58 -28.78 25.31
N GLY A 230 7.32 -28.42 25.46
CA GLY A 230 6.28 -29.33 25.92
C GLY A 230 4.87 -28.94 25.47
N GLN A 231 3.93 -29.73 25.94
CA GLN A 231 2.50 -29.44 25.95
C GLN A 231 2.00 -29.48 27.40
N VAL A 232 0.85 -28.86 27.68
CA VAL A 232 0.17 -28.93 28.97
C VAL A 232 -1.20 -29.50 28.73
N ILE A 233 -1.52 -30.60 29.42
CA ILE A 233 -2.83 -31.25 29.41
C ILE A 233 -3.59 -30.77 30.65
N LEU A 234 -4.88 -30.47 30.47
CA LEU A 234 -5.81 -30.06 31.51
C LEU A 234 -6.97 -31.06 31.54
N HIS A 235 -7.19 -31.69 32.69
CA HIS A 235 -8.31 -32.60 32.94
C HIS A 235 -9.06 -32.18 34.20
N ASP A 236 -10.25 -31.61 34.03
CA ASP A 236 -11.12 -31.09 35.10
C ASP A 236 -10.39 -30.20 36.12
N VAL A 237 -9.52 -29.31 35.64
CA VAL A 237 -8.74 -28.40 36.49
C VAL A 237 -9.66 -27.36 37.09
N ARG A 238 -9.78 -27.33 38.42
CA ARG A 238 -10.74 -26.47 39.15
C ARG A 238 -10.03 -25.25 39.75
N LEU A 239 -10.31 -24.06 39.23
CA LEU A 239 -9.68 -22.80 39.66
C LEU A 239 -10.71 -21.80 40.21
N PRO A 240 -10.39 -21.02 41.26
CA PRO A 240 -11.27 -19.94 41.71
C PRO A 240 -11.30 -18.81 40.67
N ALA A 241 -12.38 -18.02 40.65
CA ALA A 241 -12.55 -16.89 39.73
C ALA A 241 -11.36 -15.91 39.68
N ALA A 242 -10.61 -15.74 40.78
CA ALA A 242 -9.42 -14.90 40.89
C ALA A 242 -8.22 -15.36 40.03
N ARG A 243 -8.25 -16.56 39.42
CA ARG A 243 -7.23 -17.02 38.46
C ARG A 243 -7.47 -16.55 37.02
N LEU A 244 -8.58 -15.88 36.75
CA LEU A 244 -8.90 -15.31 35.43
C LEU A 244 -8.03 -14.07 35.18
N VAL A 245 -7.27 -14.08 34.09
CA VAL A 245 -6.37 -12.99 33.66
C VAL A 245 -7.11 -12.03 32.73
N TRP A 246 -7.84 -12.56 31.73
CA TRP A 246 -8.72 -11.78 30.86
C TRP A 246 -10.06 -12.49 30.67
N ARG A 247 -11.14 -11.68 30.73
CA ARG A 247 -12.54 -12.14 30.61
C ARG A 247 -13.17 -11.90 29.24
N ALA A 248 -12.67 -10.92 28.51
CA ALA A 248 -13.04 -10.57 27.14
C ALA A 248 -11.75 -10.13 26.42
N ASP A 249 -11.78 -10.06 25.09
CA ASP A 249 -10.68 -9.56 24.27
C ASP A 249 -9.31 -10.25 24.46
N ALA A 250 -9.24 -11.41 25.11
CA ALA A 250 -7.97 -12.10 25.39
C ALA A 250 -7.21 -12.46 24.10
N LEU A 251 -7.92 -12.67 22.98
CA LEU A 251 -7.31 -12.86 21.66
C LEU A 251 -6.72 -11.55 21.09
N SER A 252 -7.37 -10.41 21.33
CA SER A 252 -6.89 -9.08 20.97
C SER A 252 -5.62 -8.74 21.76
N GLU A 253 -5.64 -8.97 23.08
CA GLU A 253 -4.47 -8.84 23.96
C GLU A 253 -3.32 -9.75 23.48
N LEU A 254 -3.58 -11.03 23.25
CA LEU A 254 -2.58 -11.97 22.72
C LEU A 254 -1.92 -11.46 21.42
N ASN A 255 -2.68 -10.81 20.53
CA ASN A 255 -2.13 -10.20 19.31
C ASN A 255 -1.23 -8.98 19.61
N THR A 256 -1.65 -8.09 20.51
CA THR A 256 -0.85 -6.95 21.00
C THR A 256 0.50 -7.40 21.56
N TYR A 257 0.53 -8.50 22.31
CA TYR A 257 1.77 -9.11 22.83
C TYR A 257 2.59 -9.82 21.74
N ALA A 258 1.93 -10.57 20.85
CA ALA A 258 2.60 -11.29 19.76
C ALA A 258 3.43 -10.37 18.86
N ARG A 259 2.98 -9.12 18.65
CA ARG A 259 3.73 -8.05 17.96
C ARG A 259 5.11 -7.80 18.58
N ILE A 260 5.17 -7.51 19.89
CA ILE A 260 6.43 -7.24 20.59
C ILE A 260 7.30 -8.51 20.58
N ARG A 261 6.68 -9.67 20.82
CA ARG A 261 7.35 -10.98 20.83
C ARG A 261 7.99 -11.37 19.50
N ARG A 262 7.40 -10.99 18.36
CA ARG A 262 8.05 -11.11 17.02
C ARG A 262 9.35 -10.29 16.98
N THR A 263 9.32 -9.05 17.46
CA THR A 263 10.50 -8.17 17.51
C THR A 263 11.58 -8.74 18.41
N MET A 264 11.24 -9.22 19.62
CA MET A 264 12.22 -9.80 20.55
C MET A 264 12.81 -11.12 20.06
N SER A 265 11.99 -11.98 19.44
CA SER A 265 12.46 -13.17 18.72
C SER A 265 13.46 -12.81 17.61
N ALA A 266 13.18 -11.74 16.84
CA ALA A 266 14.10 -11.23 15.82
C ALA A 266 15.43 -10.71 16.42
N CYS A 267 15.40 -10.09 17.61
CA CYS A 267 16.59 -9.66 18.35
C CYS A 267 17.44 -10.86 18.79
N GLY A 268 16.81 -11.91 19.31
CA GLY A 268 17.49 -13.16 19.68
C GLY A 268 18.16 -13.84 18.48
N VAL A 269 17.45 -13.91 17.35
CA VAL A 269 18.02 -14.43 16.09
C VAL A 269 19.17 -13.54 15.58
N LEU A 270 19.05 -12.22 15.67
CA LEU A 270 20.10 -11.26 15.27
C LEU A 270 21.39 -11.42 16.10
N GLY A 271 21.24 -11.61 17.41
CA GLY A 271 22.38 -11.87 18.29
C GLY A 271 23.06 -13.20 17.97
N ALA A 272 22.27 -14.28 17.85
CA ALA A 272 22.78 -15.60 17.47
C ALA A 272 23.48 -15.59 16.09
N LEU A 273 23.00 -14.78 15.15
CA LEU A 273 23.64 -14.51 13.85
C LEU A 273 25.03 -13.88 14.00
N ASP A 274 25.17 -12.78 14.74
CA ASP A 274 26.48 -12.12 14.92
C ASP A 274 27.46 -13.05 15.66
N GLY A 275 26.96 -13.75 16.71
CA GLY A 275 27.72 -14.72 17.49
C GLY A 275 28.21 -15.92 16.66
N VAL A 276 27.38 -16.52 15.79
CA VAL A 276 27.83 -17.65 14.95
C VAL A 276 28.83 -17.22 13.90
N ILE A 277 28.71 -16.00 13.35
CA ILE A 277 29.66 -15.45 12.37
C ILE A 277 31.03 -15.23 13.02
N GLU A 278 31.07 -14.59 14.19
CA GLU A 278 32.29 -14.39 14.98
C GLU A 278 32.96 -15.73 15.32
N ASN A 279 32.20 -16.68 15.87
CA ASN A 279 32.70 -18.02 16.19
C ASN A 279 33.21 -18.76 14.94
N CYS A 280 32.51 -18.67 13.81
CA CYS A 280 32.91 -19.30 12.55
C CYS A 280 34.26 -18.77 12.06
N VAL A 281 34.45 -17.45 12.04
CA VAL A 281 35.72 -16.83 11.63
C VAL A 281 36.85 -17.21 12.59
N ASN A 282 36.61 -17.14 13.90
CA ASN A 282 37.60 -17.52 14.92
C ASN A 282 38.03 -18.99 14.82
N ALA A 283 37.12 -19.90 14.48
CA ALA A 283 37.44 -21.32 14.27
C ALA A 283 38.22 -21.59 12.98
N LEU A 284 38.10 -20.73 11.97
CA LEU A 284 38.84 -20.83 10.70
C LEU A 284 40.24 -20.23 10.77
N ASP A 285 40.47 -19.24 11.66
CA ASP A 285 41.75 -18.53 11.78
C ASP A 285 43.00 -19.42 11.93
N PRO A 286 43.05 -20.42 12.85
CA PRO A 286 44.24 -21.27 12.98
C PRO A 286 44.41 -22.26 11.83
N ARG A 287 43.41 -22.45 10.95
CA ARG A 287 43.43 -23.46 9.91
C ARG A 287 44.32 -23.03 8.74
N LYS A 288 45.18 -23.94 8.29
CA LYS A 288 46.02 -23.75 7.10
C LYS A 288 45.76 -24.82 6.05
N ARG A 289 45.69 -24.42 4.79
CA ARG A 289 45.64 -25.29 3.61
C ARG A 289 46.69 -24.81 2.62
N GLY A 290 47.47 -25.71 2.03
CA GLY A 290 48.52 -25.33 1.08
C GLY A 290 49.52 -24.29 1.62
N GLY A 291 49.82 -24.32 2.92
CA GLY A 291 50.75 -23.40 3.59
C GLY A 291 50.17 -22.04 4.03
N ARG A 292 48.99 -21.64 3.52
CA ARG A 292 48.34 -20.34 3.80
C ARG A 292 47.12 -20.48 4.71
N ARG A 293 46.68 -19.39 5.38
CA ARG A 293 45.48 -19.43 6.25
C ARG A 293 44.22 -19.60 5.41
N VAL A 294 43.24 -20.34 5.93
CA VAL A 294 41.96 -20.58 5.23
C VAL A 294 41.20 -19.27 5.01
N LEU A 295 41.30 -18.31 5.93
CA LEU A 295 40.66 -17.00 5.82
C LEU A 295 41.17 -16.13 4.65
N GLU A 296 42.33 -16.42 4.05
CA GLU A 296 42.91 -15.62 2.95
C GLU A 296 42.41 -16.04 1.56
N TYR A 297 41.61 -17.11 1.47
CA TYR A 297 41.08 -17.59 0.19
C TYR A 297 39.85 -16.77 -0.22
N LEU A 298 39.85 -16.23 -1.44
CA LEU A 298 38.77 -15.37 -1.97
C LEU A 298 37.36 -15.96 -1.84
N ASN A 299 37.19 -17.29 -1.92
CA ASN A 299 35.88 -17.94 -1.75
C ASN A 299 35.42 -17.98 -0.27
N VAL A 300 36.36 -17.98 0.67
CA VAL A 300 36.09 -17.85 2.11
C VAL A 300 35.74 -16.39 2.44
N GLU A 301 36.56 -15.44 1.97
CA GLU A 301 36.30 -13.99 2.11
C GLU A 301 34.93 -13.61 1.53
N ARG A 302 34.59 -14.08 0.32
CA ARG A 302 33.27 -13.87 -0.31
C ARG A 302 32.12 -14.45 0.52
N SER A 303 32.32 -15.60 1.16
CA SER A 303 31.29 -16.21 2.02
C SER A 303 31.13 -15.47 3.35
N VAL A 304 32.22 -14.99 3.95
CA VAL A 304 32.19 -14.10 5.13
C VAL A 304 31.54 -12.75 4.78
N GLY A 305 31.80 -12.22 3.59
CA GLY A 305 31.12 -11.02 3.05
C GLY A 305 29.61 -11.21 2.91
N GLU A 306 29.16 -12.35 2.36
CA GLU A 306 27.72 -12.68 2.29
C GLU A 306 27.10 -12.78 3.69
N MET A 307 27.76 -13.47 4.64
CA MET A 307 27.29 -13.53 6.03
C MET A 307 27.19 -12.14 6.69
N ARG A 308 28.17 -11.25 6.47
CA ARG A 308 28.16 -9.90 7.04
C ARG A 308 27.08 -9.01 6.43
N MET A 309 26.82 -9.15 5.13
CA MET A 309 25.73 -8.46 4.41
C MET A 309 24.37 -8.86 4.98
N LEU A 310 24.11 -10.17 5.14
CA LEU A 310 22.88 -10.70 5.72
C LEU A 310 22.67 -10.21 7.16
N LEU A 311 23.73 -10.20 7.97
CA LEU A 311 23.69 -9.64 9.32
C LEU A 311 23.33 -8.13 9.31
N GLN A 312 23.87 -7.33 8.38
CA GLN A 312 23.56 -5.89 8.36
C GLN A 312 22.13 -5.61 7.89
N SER A 313 21.59 -6.37 6.93
CA SER A 313 20.21 -6.19 6.49
C SER A 313 19.20 -6.66 7.55
N ALA A 314 19.48 -7.77 8.24
CA ALA A 314 18.73 -8.20 9.42
C ALA A 314 18.76 -7.13 10.52
N ARG A 315 19.95 -6.60 10.85
CA ARG A 315 20.14 -5.54 11.84
C ARG A 315 19.32 -4.29 11.55
N ALA A 316 19.38 -3.78 10.32
CA ALA A 316 18.63 -2.59 9.93
C ALA A 316 17.11 -2.77 10.06
N SER A 317 16.60 -3.95 9.72
CA SER A 317 15.18 -4.28 9.87
C SER A 317 14.76 -4.40 11.34
N VAL A 318 15.53 -5.13 12.16
CA VAL A 318 15.26 -5.29 13.61
C VAL A 318 15.32 -3.96 14.34
N TYR A 319 16.31 -3.11 14.06
CA TYR A 319 16.45 -1.82 14.74
C TYR A 319 15.35 -0.83 14.37
N ARG A 320 14.86 -0.85 13.13
CA ARG A 320 13.66 -0.08 12.76
C ARG A 320 12.41 -0.58 13.49
N ALA A 321 12.27 -1.90 13.68
CA ALA A 321 11.16 -2.47 14.45
C ALA A 321 11.24 -2.14 15.95
N LEU A 322 12.44 -2.07 16.53
CA LEU A 322 12.69 -1.65 17.91
C LEU A 322 12.45 -0.15 18.10
N ASP A 323 13.00 0.71 17.25
CA ASP A 323 12.80 2.16 17.32
C ASP A 323 11.32 2.53 17.19
N GLY A 324 10.62 1.86 16.26
CA GLY A 324 9.16 1.94 16.14
C GLY A 324 8.38 1.54 17.41
N THR A 325 8.97 0.89 18.43
CA THR A 325 8.25 0.62 19.70
C THR A 325 8.01 1.88 20.52
N ARG A 326 8.71 2.97 20.20
CA ARG A 326 8.56 4.30 20.80
C ARG A 326 7.51 5.17 20.09
N SER A 327 7.00 4.74 18.92
CA SER A 327 6.03 5.53 18.14
C SER A 327 4.60 5.31 18.66
N PRO A 328 3.84 6.39 18.96
CA PRO A 328 2.43 6.28 19.34
C PRO A 328 1.54 5.91 18.14
N ASP A 329 1.97 6.19 16.91
CA ASP A 329 1.21 5.98 15.67
C ASP A 329 1.20 4.51 15.19
N ARG A 330 1.73 3.58 16.00
CA ARG A 330 1.89 2.18 15.62
C ARG A 330 0.62 1.38 15.93
N ASP A 331 -0.02 0.88 14.88
CA ASP A 331 -1.20 -0.01 14.95
C ASP A 331 -1.03 -1.05 16.09
N PRO A 332 -1.94 -1.07 17.08
CA PRO A 332 -1.78 -1.87 18.29
C PRO A 332 -1.81 -3.39 18.02
N TYR A 333 -2.47 -3.80 16.93
CA TYR A 333 -2.74 -5.21 16.63
C TYR A 333 -1.84 -5.77 15.52
N PHE A 334 -1.54 -4.97 14.49
CA PHE A 334 -0.64 -5.35 13.40
C PHE A 334 0.59 -4.46 13.33
N ASP A 335 1.72 -5.05 12.94
CA ASP A 335 3.00 -4.37 12.91
C ASP A 335 3.86 -4.90 11.78
N GLU A 336 3.89 -4.14 10.70
CA GLU A 336 4.67 -4.43 9.51
C GLU A 336 6.16 -4.59 9.88
N TYR A 337 6.72 -3.68 10.66
CA TYR A 337 8.14 -3.68 10.98
C TYR A 337 8.55 -4.90 11.83
N ALA A 338 7.77 -5.28 12.84
CA ALA A 338 8.03 -6.50 13.62
C ALA A 338 7.89 -7.77 12.77
N THR A 339 6.90 -7.78 11.88
CA THR A 339 6.58 -8.92 11.01
C THR A 339 7.70 -9.11 9.96
N VAL A 340 8.14 -8.03 9.30
CA VAL A 340 9.30 -8.01 8.40
C VAL A 340 10.59 -8.36 9.14
N ALA A 341 10.84 -7.79 10.32
CA ALA A 341 12.05 -8.07 11.10
C ALA A 341 12.17 -9.54 11.50
N LYS A 342 11.10 -10.14 12.04
CA LYS A 342 11.07 -11.56 12.42
C LYS A 342 11.22 -12.47 11.20
N HIS A 343 10.60 -12.11 10.07
CA HIS A 343 10.75 -12.87 8.82
C HIS A 343 12.19 -12.78 8.28
N HIS A 344 12.66 -11.57 8.02
CA HIS A 344 13.95 -11.31 7.38
C HIS A 344 15.14 -11.80 8.20
N ALA A 345 15.14 -11.62 9.53
CA ALA A 345 16.19 -12.15 10.39
C ALA A 345 16.24 -13.69 10.38
N SER A 346 15.08 -14.36 10.30
CA SER A 346 14.97 -15.82 10.21
C SER A 346 15.58 -16.37 8.91
N GLU A 347 15.23 -15.78 7.77
CA GLU A 347 15.78 -16.18 6.46
C GLU A 347 17.29 -15.92 6.37
N CYS A 348 17.76 -14.79 6.93
CA CYS A 348 19.18 -14.53 7.08
C CYS A 348 19.88 -15.61 7.94
N ALA A 349 19.26 -16.07 9.03
CA ALA A 349 19.80 -17.11 9.90
C ALA A 349 19.91 -18.48 9.21
N LEU A 350 18.92 -18.88 8.42
CA LEU A 350 19.01 -20.08 7.56
C LEU A 350 20.21 -19.98 6.61
N ARG A 351 20.34 -18.85 5.91
CA ARG A 351 21.37 -18.68 4.89
C ARG A 351 22.77 -18.62 5.49
N VAL A 352 22.95 -17.92 6.62
CA VAL A 352 24.20 -17.91 7.37
C VAL A 352 24.52 -19.30 7.91
N GLY A 353 23.54 -20.05 8.43
CA GLY A 353 23.71 -21.45 8.83
C GLY A 353 24.28 -22.32 7.71
N GLN A 354 23.72 -22.25 6.50
CA GLN A 354 24.23 -22.97 5.32
C GLN A 354 25.68 -22.58 4.97
N LEU A 355 26.03 -21.29 5.06
CA LEU A 355 27.39 -20.79 4.80
C LEU A 355 28.38 -21.27 5.87
N VAL A 356 28.01 -21.23 7.15
CA VAL A 356 28.81 -21.78 8.26
C VAL A 356 29.03 -23.29 8.06
N MET A 357 27.98 -24.05 7.73
CA MET A 357 28.10 -25.48 7.44
C MET A 357 29.10 -25.77 6.30
N SER A 358 29.03 -24.97 5.24
CA SER A 358 29.92 -25.09 4.07
C SER A 358 31.38 -24.72 4.40
N LEU A 359 31.60 -23.69 5.22
CA LEU A 359 32.93 -23.21 5.60
C LEU A 359 33.64 -24.13 6.61
N GLN A 360 32.89 -24.68 7.57
CA GLN A 360 33.43 -25.54 8.62
C GLN A 360 33.69 -26.98 8.13
N GLY A 361 33.05 -27.39 7.04
CA GLY A 361 33.33 -28.66 6.35
C GLY A 361 32.84 -29.87 7.13
N GLY A 362 33.65 -30.94 7.18
CA GLY A 362 33.27 -32.19 7.86
C GLY A 362 32.97 -32.00 9.36
N GLU A 363 33.68 -31.10 10.04
CA GLU A 363 33.40 -30.74 11.44
C GLU A 363 32.00 -30.16 11.62
N ALA A 364 31.45 -29.51 10.59
CA ALA A 364 30.14 -28.90 10.65
C ALA A 364 29.00 -29.90 10.84
N TYR A 365 29.19 -31.14 10.35
CA TYR A 365 28.21 -32.22 10.42
C TYR A 365 28.33 -33.05 11.71
N MET A 366 29.40 -32.87 12.49
CA MET A 366 29.70 -33.68 13.66
C MET A 366 29.19 -33.00 14.93
N SER A 367 28.32 -33.66 15.69
CA SER A 367 27.73 -33.15 16.94
C SER A 367 28.73 -32.87 18.07
N ALA A 368 30.01 -33.20 17.89
CA ALA A 368 31.11 -32.76 18.75
C ALA A 368 31.43 -31.26 18.62
N PHE A 369 31.01 -30.62 17.53
CA PHE A 369 31.21 -29.19 17.24
C PHE A 369 29.88 -28.43 17.28
N PRO A 370 29.87 -27.10 17.53
CA PRO A 370 28.63 -26.35 17.74
C PRO A 370 27.82 -26.04 16.47
N TRP A 371 28.35 -26.35 15.29
CA TRP A 371 27.82 -25.87 14.00
C TRP A 371 26.48 -26.52 13.62
N GLU A 372 26.38 -27.85 13.71
CA GLU A 372 25.13 -28.57 13.43
C GLU A 372 24.02 -28.16 14.40
N ARG A 373 24.39 -27.92 15.68
CA ARG A 373 23.47 -27.42 16.70
C ARG A 373 22.87 -26.09 16.30
N PHE A 374 23.67 -25.11 15.87
CA PHE A 374 23.15 -23.82 15.44
C PHE A 374 22.06 -23.97 14.36
N MET A 375 22.31 -24.82 13.35
CA MET A 375 21.33 -25.05 12.28
C MET A 375 20.04 -25.70 12.80
N ARG A 376 20.14 -26.75 13.64
CA ARG A 376 18.97 -27.41 14.24
C ARG A 376 18.18 -26.50 15.18
N ASP A 377 18.88 -25.68 15.97
CA ASP A 377 18.28 -24.79 16.96
C ASP A 377 17.56 -23.61 16.27
N ILE A 378 18.19 -22.96 15.27
CA ILE A 378 17.58 -21.89 14.48
C ILE A 378 16.30 -22.36 13.79
N LEU A 379 16.29 -23.56 13.19
CA LEU A 379 15.08 -24.13 12.56
C LEU A 379 13.87 -24.18 13.50
N GLY A 380 14.07 -24.30 14.82
CA GLY A 380 13.01 -24.24 15.82
C GLY A 380 12.44 -22.83 16.07
N LEU A 381 13.23 -21.76 15.88
CA LEU A 381 12.75 -20.37 16.04
C LEU A 381 11.91 -19.89 14.87
N ILE A 382 12.15 -20.45 13.68
CA ILE A 382 11.55 -20.00 12.41
C ILE A 382 10.03 -20.24 12.39
N SER A 383 9.54 -21.32 13.00
CA SER A 383 8.11 -21.62 13.11
C SER A 383 7.43 -20.88 14.27
N GLY A 384 8.18 -20.43 15.28
CA GLY A 384 7.68 -19.64 16.40
C GLY A 384 7.18 -18.25 15.96
N GLN A 385 6.19 -17.72 16.67
CA GLN A 385 5.61 -16.38 16.44
C GLN A 385 5.02 -16.15 15.02
N GLY A 386 4.54 -17.23 14.41
CA GLY A 386 4.02 -17.27 13.04
C GLY A 386 5.04 -17.87 12.08
N SER A 387 4.61 -18.81 11.23
CA SER A 387 5.46 -19.35 10.17
C SER A 387 5.82 -18.27 9.14
N GLN A 388 6.92 -18.44 8.42
CA GLN A 388 7.37 -17.47 7.41
C GLN A 388 6.26 -17.15 6.38
N GLU A 389 5.61 -18.21 5.87
CA GLU A 389 4.45 -18.09 5.00
C GLU A 389 3.31 -17.26 5.61
N MET A 390 2.96 -17.51 6.87
CA MET A 390 1.88 -16.77 7.56
C MET A 390 2.22 -15.27 7.69
N LEU A 391 3.48 -14.94 7.98
CA LEU A 391 3.95 -13.55 8.05
C LEU A 391 3.89 -12.86 6.67
N LEU A 392 4.27 -13.57 5.59
CA LEU A 392 4.13 -13.06 4.22
C LEU A 392 2.66 -12.89 3.82
N LEU A 393 1.78 -13.81 4.21
CA LEU A 393 0.34 -13.68 3.98
C LEU A 393 -0.24 -12.48 4.74
N GLN A 394 0.14 -12.25 6.00
CA GLN A 394 -0.27 -11.06 6.77
C GLN A 394 0.23 -9.76 6.11
N LEU A 395 1.50 -9.69 5.73
CA LEU A 395 2.07 -8.55 5.02
C LEU A 395 1.36 -8.30 3.69
N GLY A 396 1.13 -9.35 2.91
CA GLY A 396 0.45 -9.28 1.62
C GLY A 396 -0.99 -8.83 1.76
N GLN A 397 -1.77 -9.42 2.68
CA GLN A 397 -3.14 -9.03 2.99
C GLN A 397 -3.22 -7.57 3.43
N ARG A 398 -2.37 -7.13 4.36
CA ARG A 398 -2.40 -5.74 4.84
C ARG A 398 -1.98 -4.77 3.73
N THR A 399 -0.93 -5.07 2.98
CA THR A 399 -0.50 -4.27 1.81
C THR A 399 -1.62 -4.16 0.77
N ILE A 400 -2.34 -5.25 0.47
CA ILE A 400 -3.49 -5.23 -0.44
C ILE A 400 -4.60 -4.34 0.13
N VAL A 401 -5.01 -4.56 1.39
CA VAL A 401 -6.08 -3.78 2.04
C VAL A 401 -5.74 -2.29 2.12
N ASP A 402 -4.49 -1.93 2.42
CA ASP A 402 -4.05 -0.54 2.51
C ASP A 402 -3.95 0.12 1.12
N LEU A 403 -3.49 -0.61 0.09
CA LEU A 403 -3.44 -0.12 -1.29
C LEU A 403 -4.83 0.00 -1.91
N GLU A 404 -5.73 -0.96 -1.69
CA GLU A 404 -7.15 -0.81 -2.04
C GLU A 404 -7.79 0.32 -1.22
N GLY A 405 -7.37 0.44 0.04
CA GLY A 405 -7.73 1.45 1.02
C GLY A 405 -7.38 2.86 0.59
N LYS A 406 -6.29 3.07 -0.13
CA LYS A 406 -5.93 4.38 -0.70
C LYS A 406 -6.85 4.77 -1.86
N ARG A 407 -7.38 3.77 -2.57
CA ARG A 407 -7.77 3.87 -3.98
C ARG A 407 -9.17 4.51 -4.22
N VAL A 408 -10.23 4.37 -3.38
CA VAL A 408 -11.41 5.31 -3.42
C VAL A 408 -11.37 6.49 -2.48
N ARG A 409 -10.33 6.62 -1.65
CA ARG A 409 -10.00 7.93 -1.06
C ARG A 409 -9.83 8.92 -2.22
N GLU A 410 -9.11 8.45 -3.24
CA GLU A 410 -8.97 9.06 -4.56
C GLU A 410 -10.30 8.97 -5.36
N GLU A 411 -10.77 7.78 -5.76
CA GLU A 411 -11.97 7.58 -6.63
C GLU A 411 -13.28 8.26 -6.13
N ALA A 412 -13.47 8.54 -4.84
CA ALA A 412 -14.64 9.28 -4.34
C ALA A 412 -14.45 10.79 -4.23
N ALA A 413 -13.25 11.26 -3.87
CA ALA A 413 -12.90 12.67 -4.06
C ALA A 413 -13.07 13.04 -5.54
N GLU A 414 -12.69 12.16 -6.45
CA GLU A 414 -12.93 12.30 -7.89
C GLU A 414 -14.43 12.35 -8.24
N ARG A 415 -15.26 11.41 -7.76
CA ARG A 415 -16.71 11.44 -8.00
C ARG A 415 -17.40 12.70 -7.45
N ALA A 416 -16.91 13.23 -6.33
CA ALA A 416 -17.36 14.48 -5.75
C ALA A 416 -17.00 15.67 -6.66
N VAL A 417 -15.73 15.78 -7.07
CA VAL A 417 -15.22 16.83 -7.95
C VAL A 417 -15.84 16.75 -9.37
N SER A 418 -16.20 15.56 -9.86
CA SER A 418 -16.94 15.41 -11.13
C SER A 418 -18.32 16.06 -11.05
N LYS A 419 -19.15 15.67 -10.08
CA LYS A 419 -20.51 16.21 -9.93
C LYS A 419 -20.50 17.74 -9.73
N LEU A 420 -19.47 18.23 -9.04
CA LEU A 420 -19.16 19.65 -8.90
C LEU A 420 -18.92 20.32 -10.24
N ALA A 421 -17.99 19.81 -11.05
CA ALA A 421 -17.68 20.34 -12.37
C ALA A 421 -18.90 20.25 -13.32
N ASP A 422 -19.61 19.12 -13.33
CA ASP A 422 -20.76 18.87 -14.21
C ASP A 422 -21.92 19.84 -13.89
N GLY A 423 -22.25 20.03 -12.61
CA GLY A 423 -23.23 21.02 -12.17
C GLY A 423 -22.76 22.46 -12.43
N TRP A 424 -21.46 22.71 -12.32
CA TRP A 424 -20.86 24.01 -12.60
C TRP A 424 -20.98 24.42 -14.08
N TRP A 425 -20.66 23.53 -15.02
CA TRP A 425 -20.73 23.82 -16.45
C TRP A 425 -22.16 24.07 -16.93
N ALA A 426 -23.14 23.35 -16.38
CA ALA A 426 -24.56 23.60 -16.65
C ALA A 426 -24.98 25.03 -16.24
N LEU A 427 -24.55 25.49 -15.05
CA LEU A 427 -24.81 26.85 -14.55
C LEU A 427 -24.04 27.91 -15.36
N HIS A 428 -22.81 27.63 -15.76
CA HIS A 428 -21.98 28.55 -16.55
C HIS A 428 -22.56 28.76 -17.96
N ALA A 429 -23.01 27.70 -18.62
CA ALA A 429 -23.66 27.76 -19.93
C ALA A 429 -24.96 28.58 -19.88
N ALA A 430 -25.80 28.35 -18.86
CA ALA A 430 -27.03 29.13 -18.65
C ALA A 430 -26.76 30.64 -18.45
N ALA A 431 -25.63 31.01 -17.82
CA ALA A 431 -25.31 32.41 -17.55
C ALA A 431 -24.82 33.21 -18.78
N HIS A 432 -24.26 32.56 -19.81
CA HIS A 432 -23.49 33.22 -20.90
C HIS A 432 -24.21 33.34 -22.25
N GLY A 433 -25.52 33.05 -22.33
CA GLY A 433 -26.39 33.67 -23.34
C GLY A 433 -26.39 33.09 -24.76
N GLY A 434 -25.81 31.92 -25.01
CA GLY A 434 -25.98 31.15 -26.26
C GLY A 434 -27.36 30.49 -26.39
N GLY A 435 -28.43 31.24 -26.09
CA GLY A 435 -29.70 30.71 -25.57
C GLY A 435 -30.43 29.70 -26.47
N GLU A 436 -30.54 29.94 -27.77
CA GLU A 436 -31.37 29.10 -28.66
C GLU A 436 -30.73 27.76 -29.01
N GLU A 437 -29.39 27.70 -29.13
CA GLU A 437 -28.68 26.51 -29.62
C GLU A 437 -28.46 25.44 -28.51
N TYR A 438 -28.58 25.84 -27.23
CA TYR A 438 -28.36 24.98 -26.06
C TYR A 438 -29.58 24.88 -25.12
N ALA A 439 -30.72 25.48 -25.46
CA ALA A 439 -31.95 25.45 -24.67
C ALA A 439 -32.38 24.01 -24.31
N ASP A 440 -32.41 23.10 -25.30
CA ASP A 440 -32.81 21.70 -25.11
C ASP A 440 -31.85 20.93 -24.19
N ALA A 441 -30.55 21.27 -24.22
CA ALA A 441 -29.55 20.64 -23.35
C ALA A 441 -29.71 21.09 -21.89
N VAL A 442 -29.97 22.38 -21.66
CA VAL A 442 -30.25 22.92 -20.32
C VAL A 442 -31.58 22.39 -19.77
N ALA A 443 -32.63 22.39 -20.59
CA ALA A 443 -33.95 21.84 -20.23
C ALA A 443 -33.86 20.35 -19.87
N ALA A 444 -33.11 19.55 -20.63
CA ALA A 444 -32.91 18.13 -20.34
C ALA A 444 -32.17 17.89 -19.01
N VAL A 445 -31.19 18.73 -18.64
CA VAL A 445 -30.48 18.63 -17.36
C VAL A 445 -31.37 19.01 -16.18
N VAL A 446 -32.13 20.11 -16.29
CA VAL A 446 -33.06 20.59 -15.25
C VAL A 446 -34.19 19.58 -15.04
N SER A 447 -34.81 19.10 -16.12
CA SER A 447 -35.85 18.07 -16.07
C SER A 447 -35.34 16.75 -15.49
N ALA A 448 -34.15 16.29 -15.87
CA ALA A 448 -33.56 15.05 -15.33
C ALA A 448 -33.10 15.16 -13.86
N ALA A 449 -32.93 16.37 -13.33
CA ALA A 449 -32.77 16.64 -11.90
C ALA A 449 -34.11 16.64 -11.13
N GLY A 450 -35.24 16.44 -11.80
CA GLY A 450 -36.58 16.47 -11.20
C GLY A 450 -37.03 17.88 -10.81
N LEU A 451 -36.59 18.89 -11.58
CA LEU A 451 -36.99 20.29 -11.44
C LEU A 451 -37.85 20.68 -12.66
N ASP A 452 -38.83 21.56 -12.46
CA ASP A 452 -39.64 22.09 -13.56
C ASP A 452 -38.83 23.13 -14.34
N THR A 453 -38.79 23.00 -15.66
CA THR A 453 -38.02 23.88 -16.55
C THR A 453 -38.63 25.28 -16.66
N SER A 454 -39.89 25.46 -16.25
CA SER A 454 -40.58 26.75 -16.29
C SER A 454 -40.16 27.73 -15.20
N ASP A 455 -39.68 27.26 -14.04
CA ASP A 455 -39.29 28.12 -12.91
C ASP A 455 -37.86 28.71 -13.05
N THR A 456 -37.03 28.20 -13.96
CA THR A 456 -35.58 28.47 -13.93
C THR A 456 -35.04 29.55 -14.86
N PHE A 457 -35.73 29.91 -15.95
CA PHE A 457 -35.17 30.84 -16.95
C PHE A 457 -35.36 32.33 -16.59
N ASP A 458 -36.49 32.71 -16.01
CA ASP A 458 -36.78 34.12 -15.68
C ASP A 458 -36.15 34.59 -14.36
N ALA A 459 -35.59 33.68 -13.55
CA ALA A 459 -35.08 33.98 -12.20
C ALA A 459 -33.60 34.41 -12.12
N PHE A 460 -32.81 34.27 -13.20
CA PHE A 460 -31.36 34.57 -13.17
C PHE A 460 -31.03 36.02 -13.50
N GLU A 461 -31.26 36.93 -12.54
CA GLU A 461 -30.82 38.32 -12.63
C GLU A 461 -29.32 38.44 -12.96
N PRO A 462 -28.91 39.45 -13.78
CA PRO A 462 -27.50 39.66 -14.14
C PRO A 462 -26.55 39.83 -12.93
N ALA A 463 -27.04 40.34 -11.81
CA ALA A 463 -26.24 40.52 -10.59
C ALA A 463 -25.75 39.18 -9.99
N ALA A 464 -26.59 38.15 -9.99
CA ALA A 464 -26.21 36.81 -9.51
C ALA A 464 -25.06 36.21 -10.35
N ARG A 465 -25.07 36.44 -11.66
CA ARG A 465 -24.04 35.93 -12.61
C ARG A 465 -22.64 36.45 -12.27
N GLY A 466 -22.54 37.74 -11.92
CA GLY A 466 -21.27 38.36 -11.51
C GLY A 466 -20.74 37.84 -10.18
N ALA A 467 -21.63 37.66 -9.19
CA ALA A 467 -21.26 37.12 -7.88
C ALA A 467 -20.79 35.65 -7.96
N VAL A 468 -21.44 34.83 -8.80
CA VAL A 468 -21.05 33.44 -9.11
C VAL A 468 -19.67 33.37 -9.76
N ALA A 469 -19.36 34.26 -10.71
CA ALA A 469 -18.02 34.34 -11.31
C ALA A 469 -16.94 34.79 -10.31
N ALA A 470 -17.26 35.74 -9.41
CA ALA A 470 -16.33 36.20 -8.37
C ALA A 470 -16.05 35.12 -7.30
N LEU A 471 -17.01 34.22 -7.04
CA LEU A 471 -16.83 33.08 -6.13
C LEU A 471 -15.79 32.07 -6.66
N LEU A 472 -15.83 31.77 -7.97
CA LEU A 472 -14.86 30.89 -8.63
C LEU A 472 -13.42 31.37 -8.48
N GLU A 473 -13.16 32.64 -8.77
CA GLU A 473 -11.80 33.19 -8.75
C GLU A 473 -11.19 33.02 -7.36
N ARG A 474 -11.98 33.25 -6.30
CA ARG A 474 -11.55 33.04 -4.91
C ARG A 474 -11.32 31.56 -4.59
N ALA A 475 -12.19 30.66 -5.08
CA ALA A 475 -12.03 29.21 -4.88
C ALA A 475 -10.80 28.64 -5.62
N HIS A 476 -10.56 29.08 -6.86
CA HIS A 476 -9.40 28.67 -7.64
C HIS A 476 -8.09 29.21 -7.03
N ALA A 477 -8.08 30.47 -6.61
CA ALA A 477 -6.95 31.07 -5.90
C ALA A 477 -6.63 30.34 -4.57
N LEU A 478 -7.66 29.98 -3.78
CA LEU A 478 -7.51 29.19 -2.56
C LEU A 478 -6.80 27.84 -2.83
N VAL A 479 -7.31 27.05 -3.79
CA VAL A 479 -6.75 25.73 -4.10
C VAL A 479 -5.31 25.83 -4.65
N ALA A 480 -5.03 26.85 -5.49
CA ALA A 480 -3.69 27.11 -5.99
C ALA A 480 -2.71 27.54 -4.88
N ALA A 481 -3.17 28.34 -3.91
CA ALA A 481 -2.35 28.83 -2.81
C ALA A 481 -2.05 27.73 -1.78
N VAL A 482 -3.04 26.91 -1.42
CA VAL A 482 -2.87 25.73 -0.54
C VAL A 482 -1.87 24.73 -1.13
N ARG A 483 -2.01 24.39 -2.43
CA ARG A 483 -1.04 23.53 -3.14
C ARG A 483 0.37 24.12 -3.24
N ALA A 484 0.51 25.44 -3.08
CA ALA A 484 1.79 26.14 -3.03
C ALA A 484 2.29 26.39 -1.60
N GLY A 485 1.72 25.72 -0.58
CA GLY A 485 2.12 25.83 0.82
C GLY A 485 1.78 27.17 1.48
N ARG A 486 0.80 27.91 0.95
CA ARG A 486 0.41 29.25 1.41
C ARG A 486 -1.10 29.35 1.63
N PRO A 487 -1.64 28.80 2.73
CA PRO A 487 -3.07 28.92 3.04
C PRO A 487 -3.44 30.40 3.30
N PRO A 488 -4.58 30.90 2.79
CA PRO A 488 -5.08 32.23 3.14
C PRO A 488 -5.66 32.26 4.57
N GLU A 489 -5.87 33.46 5.11
CA GLU A 489 -6.35 33.63 6.50
C GLU A 489 -7.79 33.14 6.73
N ALA A 490 -8.62 33.07 5.67
CA ALA A 490 -10.01 32.61 5.74
C ALA A 490 -10.46 31.98 4.40
N LEU A 491 -11.56 31.21 4.43
CA LEU A 491 -12.25 30.74 3.24
C LEU A 491 -12.94 31.90 2.49
N PRO A 492 -13.11 31.78 1.16
CA PRO A 492 -14.08 32.60 0.43
C PRO A 492 -15.47 32.43 1.03
N GLN A 493 -16.27 33.50 1.10
CA GLN A 493 -17.70 33.39 1.39
C GLN A 493 -18.35 32.45 0.37
N GLY A 494 -19.02 31.39 0.86
CA GLY A 494 -19.73 30.41 0.04
C GLY A 494 -21.00 30.99 -0.61
N PRO A 495 -21.78 30.16 -1.33
CA PRO A 495 -22.94 30.60 -2.11
C PRO A 495 -24.20 30.89 -1.27
N GLU A 496 -24.07 31.35 -0.03
CA GLU A 496 -25.22 31.73 0.81
C GLU A 496 -25.97 32.92 0.21
N GLY A 497 -27.31 32.85 0.18
CA GLY A 497 -28.17 33.87 -0.41
C GLY A 497 -28.13 33.98 -1.94
N LEU A 498 -27.28 33.21 -2.64
CA LEU A 498 -27.20 33.20 -4.11
C LEU A 498 -28.23 32.29 -4.79
N PHE A 499 -28.74 31.30 -4.07
CA PHE A 499 -29.73 30.34 -4.57
C PHE A 499 -30.73 30.00 -3.45
N GLU A 500 -31.98 29.75 -3.82
CA GLU A 500 -33.04 29.34 -2.88
C GLU A 500 -33.43 27.86 -3.02
N GLY A 501 -34.25 27.37 -2.08
CA GLY A 501 -34.93 26.07 -2.18
C GLY A 501 -33.99 24.85 -2.26
N ARG A 502 -34.17 24.02 -3.30
CA ARG A 502 -33.33 22.83 -3.53
C ARG A 502 -31.94 23.17 -4.08
N LEU A 503 -31.81 24.27 -4.82
CA LEU A 503 -30.53 24.70 -5.38
C LEU A 503 -29.58 25.17 -4.27
N ALA A 504 -30.08 25.83 -3.22
CA ALA A 504 -29.29 26.18 -2.04
C ALA A 504 -28.62 24.94 -1.39
N ARG A 505 -29.36 23.83 -1.26
CA ARG A 505 -28.83 22.57 -0.69
C ARG A 505 -27.82 21.87 -1.60
N LEU A 506 -28.01 21.91 -2.92
CA LEU A 506 -27.02 21.42 -3.87
C LEU A 506 -25.74 22.27 -3.85
N ALA A 507 -25.87 23.60 -3.77
CA ALA A 507 -24.76 24.53 -3.65
C ALA A 507 -23.99 24.40 -2.32
N ALA A 508 -24.69 24.14 -1.21
CA ALA A 508 -24.07 23.87 0.09
C ALA A 508 -23.28 22.54 0.10
N GLY A 509 -23.88 21.45 -0.40
CA GLY A 509 -23.17 20.16 -0.53
C GLY A 509 -21.98 20.23 -1.48
N ALA A 510 -22.11 20.99 -2.57
CA ALA A 510 -21.01 21.34 -3.47
C ALA A 510 -19.87 22.07 -2.73
N TRP A 511 -20.19 23.13 -1.99
CA TRP A 511 -19.21 23.90 -1.22
C TRP A 511 -18.49 23.05 -0.16
N GLY A 512 -19.23 22.18 0.51
CA GLY A 512 -18.71 21.17 1.44
C GLY A 512 -17.63 20.28 0.85
N LEU A 513 -17.80 19.81 -0.37
CA LEU A 513 -16.83 18.94 -1.04
C LEU A 513 -15.54 19.68 -1.44
N LEU A 514 -15.61 20.98 -1.71
CA LEU A 514 -14.42 21.83 -1.83
C LEU A 514 -13.72 22.00 -0.47
N ALA A 515 -14.49 22.20 0.61
CA ALA A 515 -13.96 22.26 1.97
C ALA A 515 -13.30 20.92 2.37
N CYS A 516 -13.86 19.76 1.98
CA CYS A 516 -13.20 18.45 2.13
C CYS A 516 -11.84 18.41 1.44
N GLY A 517 -11.76 18.87 0.19
CA GLY A 517 -10.50 18.90 -0.57
C GLY A 517 -9.44 19.74 0.12
N VAL A 518 -9.79 20.94 0.58
CA VAL A 518 -8.86 21.82 1.31
C VAL A 518 -8.50 21.25 2.68
N ALA A 519 -9.46 20.69 3.42
CA ALA A 519 -9.22 20.04 4.71
C ALA A 519 -8.35 18.77 4.59
N ASN A 520 -8.38 18.07 3.45
CA ASN A 520 -7.51 16.93 3.17
C ASN A 520 -6.06 17.38 2.95
N GLU A 521 -5.85 18.33 2.03
CA GLU A 521 -4.52 18.86 1.67
C GLU A 521 -3.83 19.60 2.83
N THR A 522 -4.58 20.01 3.85
CA THR A 522 -4.09 20.71 5.05
C THR A 522 -4.01 19.83 6.30
N GLY A 523 -4.31 18.53 6.19
CA GLY A 523 -4.28 17.58 7.31
C GLY A 523 -5.45 17.66 8.30
N LEU A 524 -6.34 18.65 8.16
CA LEU A 524 -7.51 18.82 9.01
C LEU A 524 -8.46 17.61 9.01
N LEU A 525 -8.63 16.91 7.88
CA LEU A 525 -9.44 15.67 7.85
C LEU A 525 -8.84 14.54 8.69
N ALA A 526 -7.51 14.45 8.81
CA ALA A 526 -6.87 13.47 9.68
C ALA A 526 -7.05 13.86 11.16
N ARG A 527 -7.01 15.17 11.48
CA ARG A 527 -7.26 15.69 12.83
C ARG A 527 -8.70 15.39 13.32
N LEU A 528 -9.66 15.35 12.40
CA LEU A 528 -11.10 15.11 12.63
C LEU A 528 -11.48 13.63 12.86
N LEU A 529 -10.51 12.71 12.82
CA LEU A 529 -10.70 11.32 13.26
C LEU A 529 -10.93 11.22 14.78
N GLU A 530 -10.50 12.25 15.53
CA GLU A 530 -10.88 12.47 16.92
C GLU A 530 -11.71 13.76 17.04
N PRO A 531 -12.65 13.84 18.01
CA PRO A 531 -13.38 15.07 18.27
C PRO A 531 -12.43 16.23 18.63
N CYS A 532 -12.51 17.35 17.91
CA CYS A 532 -11.64 18.51 18.12
C CYS A 532 -12.41 19.84 18.18
N THR A 533 -11.88 20.82 18.91
CA THR A 533 -12.35 22.22 18.85
C THR A 533 -11.67 22.99 17.72
N VAL A 534 -12.22 24.13 17.32
CA VAL A 534 -11.60 25.03 16.32
C VAL A 534 -10.15 25.39 16.69
N ARG A 535 -9.87 25.58 17.98
CA ARG A 535 -8.53 25.88 18.49
C ARG A 535 -7.57 24.70 18.29
N GLU A 536 -7.98 23.50 18.69
CA GLU A 536 -7.19 22.27 18.54
C GLU A 536 -7.03 21.83 17.07
N ALA A 537 -7.92 22.29 16.18
CA ALA A 537 -7.81 22.14 14.73
C ALA A 537 -6.85 23.16 14.09
N ALA A 538 -6.63 24.30 14.74
CA ALA A 538 -5.78 25.39 14.26
C ALA A 538 -4.36 25.37 14.84
N GLU A 539 -4.13 24.71 15.98
CA GLU A 539 -2.90 24.90 16.77
C GLU A 539 -1.57 24.53 16.07
N ASP A 540 -1.59 23.68 15.02
CA ASP A 540 -0.40 23.38 14.19
C ASP A 540 -0.66 23.28 12.66
N LEU A 541 -1.92 23.35 12.20
CA LEU A 541 -2.28 23.01 10.81
C LEU A 541 -2.73 24.19 9.94
N LEU A 542 -3.43 25.17 10.54
CA LEU A 542 -4.24 26.14 9.81
C LEU A 542 -4.40 27.46 10.59
N PRO A 543 -4.52 28.63 9.92
CA PRO A 543 -5.00 29.85 10.55
C PRO A 543 -6.37 29.64 11.21
N PRO A 544 -6.64 30.14 12.43
CA PRO A 544 -7.89 29.85 13.16
C PRO A 544 -9.18 30.15 12.39
N ALA A 545 -9.23 31.28 11.66
CA ALA A 545 -10.41 31.65 10.87
C ALA A 545 -10.61 30.77 9.61
N LEU A 546 -9.53 30.18 9.07
CA LEU A 546 -9.62 29.18 8.00
C LEU A 546 -10.07 27.82 8.56
N ALA A 547 -9.56 27.41 9.73
CA ALA A 547 -10.00 26.20 10.41
C ALA A 547 -11.50 26.27 10.77
N GLU A 548 -11.95 27.38 11.37
CA GLU A 548 -13.36 27.62 11.69
C GLU A 548 -14.25 27.52 10.45
N GLY A 549 -13.91 28.25 9.37
CA GLY A 549 -14.68 28.23 8.14
C GLY A 549 -14.73 26.85 7.46
N LEU A 550 -13.64 26.06 7.53
CA LEU A 550 -13.60 24.71 6.96
C LEU A 550 -14.51 23.77 7.76
N LEU A 551 -14.44 23.84 9.08
CA LEU A 551 -15.28 23.04 9.98
C LEU A 551 -16.77 23.36 9.77
N GLU A 552 -17.14 24.63 9.66
CA GLU A 552 -18.54 25.02 9.39
C GLU A 552 -19.01 24.57 7.99
N ALA A 553 -18.16 24.69 6.96
CA ALA A 553 -18.51 24.22 5.63
C ALA A 553 -18.66 22.68 5.56
N LEU A 554 -17.88 21.93 6.35
CA LEU A 554 -17.97 20.48 6.48
C LEU A 554 -19.23 20.05 7.27
N VAL A 555 -19.63 20.82 8.28
CA VAL A 555 -20.88 20.61 9.04
C VAL A 555 -22.11 20.90 8.18
N ALA A 556 -22.13 22.02 7.45
CA ALA A 556 -23.19 22.37 6.50
C ALA A 556 -23.37 21.32 5.39
N ALA A 557 -22.33 20.53 5.11
CA ALA A 557 -22.31 19.47 4.11
C ALA A 557 -22.58 18.07 4.67
N SER A 558 -22.80 17.93 5.99
CA SER A 558 -22.98 16.64 6.67
C SER A 558 -21.80 15.67 6.49
N VAL A 559 -20.57 16.19 6.40
CA VAL A 559 -19.32 15.41 6.38
C VAL A 559 -18.71 15.33 7.78
N VAL A 560 -18.91 16.38 8.57
CA VAL A 560 -18.54 16.50 9.98
C VAL A 560 -19.81 16.84 10.75
N ARG A 561 -19.91 16.41 12.00
CA ARG A 561 -20.97 16.81 12.93
C ARG A 561 -20.36 17.39 14.20
N ARG A 562 -21.15 18.16 14.96
CA ARG A 562 -20.78 18.50 16.34
C ARG A 562 -21.29 17.41 17.29
N ASP A 563 -20.49 17.05 18.28
CA ASP A 563 -20.87 16.11 19.34
C ASP A 563 -21.65 16.80 20.49
N GLY A 564 -21.94 16.05 21.55
CA GLY A 564 -22.69 16.56 22.71
C GLY A 564 -21.95 17.62 23.53
N GLU A 565 -20.64 17.79 23.33
CA GLU A 565 -19.80 18.80 23.97
C GLU A 565 -19.49 19.98 23.03
N GLY A 566 -19.99 19.92 21.78
CA GLY A 566 -19.80 20.95 20.76
C GLY A 566 -18.51 20.82 19.95
N ARG A 567 -17.77 19.71 20.08
CA ARG A 567 -16.53 19.43 19.32
C ARG A 567 -16.89 18.81 17.97
N TYR A 568 -16.04 19.01 16.97
CA TYR A 568 -16.23 18.55 15.59
C TYR A 568 -15.68 17.14 15.41
N VAL A 569 -16.48 16.23 14.84
CA VAL A 569 -16.13 14.83 14.60
C VAL A 569 -16.62 14.37 13.23
N ALA A 570 -15.85 13.52 12.54
CA ALA A 570 -16.26 12.95 11.25
C ALA A 570 -17.57 12.13 11.34
N ASP A 571 -18.36 12.13 10.27
CA ASP A 571 -19.60 11.34 10.20
C ASP A 571 -19.34 9.87 9.78
N GLU A 572 -20.08 8.93 10.39
CA GLU A 572 -19.84 7.47 10.31
C GLU A 572 -19.96 6.89 8.88
N GLY A 573 -20.53 7.65 7.93
CA GLY A 573 -20.63 7.23 6.53
C GLY A 573 -19.35 7.35 5.70
N LEU A 574 -18.33 8.09 6.17
CA LEU A 574 -17.23 8.52 5.30
C LEU A 574 -16.19 7.42 4.99
N GLU A 575 -15.84 6.54 5.94
CA GLU A 575 -14.79 5.51 5.76
C GLU A 575 -15.01 4.60 4.54
N ARG A 576 -16.25 4.18 4.29
CA ARG A 576 -16.59 3.28 3.18
C ARG A 576 -16.52 3.93 1.80
N VAL A 577 -16.66 5.25 1.78
CA VAL A 577 -16.57 6.06 0.57
C VAL A 577 -15.10 6.29 0.19
N LEU A 578 -14.13 5.71 0.93
CA LEU A 578 -12.71 6.02 0.82
C LEU A 578 -11.81 4.79 0.43
N ILE A 579 -12.33 3.67 -0.13
CA ILE A 579 -11.63 2.40 -0.53
C ILE A 579 -12.14 1.73 -1.88
N GLY A 580 -11.32 1.51 -2.96
CA GLY A 580 -11.70 0.85 -4.28
C GLY A 580 -11.04 1.44 -5.58
N GLY A 581 -11.46 1.19 -6.85
CA GLY A 581 -10.62 0.89 -8.08
C GLY A 581 -9.93 1.87 -9.09
N PRO A 582 -9.54 1.36 -10.31
CA PRO A 582 -8.67 2.01 -11.32
C PRO A 582 -9.29 3.04 -12.29
N ARG A 583 -10.52 3.51 -12.07
CA ARG A 583 -11.23 4.36 -13.05
C ARG A 583 -10.79 5.84 -13.05
N ALA A 584 -9.83 6.20 -12.19
CA ALA A 584 -9.30 7.55 -11.99
C ALA A 584 -8.69 8.23 -13.23
N SER A 585 -8.02 7.46 -14.10
CA SER A 585 -7.31 8.00 -15.27
C SER A 585 -8.23 8.79 -16.22
N ALA A 586 -9.44 8.29 -16.49
CA ALA A 586 -10.42 8.95 -17.35
C ALA A 586 -11.02 10.22 -16.73
N PHE A 587 -11.03 10.32 -15.40
CA PHE A 587 -11.58 11.47 -14.68
C PHE A 587 -10.62 12.68 -14.69
N THR A 588 -9.34 12.44 -14.37
CA THR A 588 -8.29 13.49 -14.40
C THR A 588 -8.22 14.16 -15.77
N ALA A 589 -8.42 13.37 -16.84
CA ALA A 589 -8.46 13.81 -18.23
C ALA A 589 -9.68 14.66 -18.64
N ARG A 590 -10.81 14.55 -17.93
CA ARG A 590 -12.02 15.38 -18.17
C ARG A 590 -11.95 16.70 -17.40
N LEU A 591 -11.51 16.63 -16.13
CA LEU A 591 -11.30 17.81 -15.30
C LEU A 591 -10.29 18.79 -15.91
N ARG A 592 -9.23 18.28 -16.56
CA ARG A 592 -8.23 19.10 -17.26
C ARG A 592 -8.77 19.78 -18.52
N ARG A 593 -9.54 19.06 -19.35
CA ARG A 593 -10.18 19.61 -20.57
C ARG A 593 -11.12 20.77 -20.26
N ALA A 594 -11.94 20.63 -19.21
CA ALA A 594 -12.81 21.69 -18.71
C ALA A 594 -12.03 22.97 -18.35
N LEU A 595 -10.97 22.85 -17.55
CA LEU A 595 -10.18 23.99 -17.09
C LEU A 595 -9.45 24.71 -18.23
N ASP A 596 -8.87 23.96 -19.17
CA ASP A 596 -8.16 24.54 -20.33
C ASP A 596 -9.13 25.20 -21.34
N GLY A 597 -10.35 24.66 -21.51
CA GLY A 597 -11.40 25.24 -22.36
C GLY A 597 -11.91 26.59 -21.84
N GLY A 598 -12.19 26.68 -20.54
CA GLY A 598 -12.64 27.92 -19.89
C GLY A 598 -11.59 29.04 -19.94
N ALA A 599 -10.30 28.71 -19.91
CA ALA A 599 -9.22 29.67 -20.05
C ALA A 599 -9.13 30.28 -21.45
N ARG A 600 -9.37 29.50 -22.51
CA ARG A 600 -9.28 29.97 -23.91
C ARG A 600 -10.44 30.88 -24.31
N LEU A 601 -11.64 30.64 -23.79
CA LEU A 601 -12.82 31.49 -24.00
C LEU A 601 -12.67 32.90 -23.39
N ARG A 602 -11.95 33.04 -22.27
CA ARG A 602 -11.72 34.33 -21.60
C ARG A 602 -10.95 35.37 -22.41
N ASP A 603 -10.10 34.92 -23.34
CA ASP A 603 -9.22 35.78 -24.13
C ASP A 603 -9.88 36.35 -25.40
N GLY A 604 -11.15 36.00 -25.69
CA GLY A 604 -11.85 36.45 -26.90
C GLY A 604 -11.25 35.96 -28.22
N LYS A 605 -10.32 35.00 -28.18
CA LYS A 605 -9.69 34.40 -29.36
C LYS A 605 -10.62 33.32 -29.92
N PRO A 606 -11.04 33.39 -31.20
CA PRO A 606 -11.56 32.19 -31.86
C PRO A 606 -10.46 31.11 -31.85
N VAL A 607 -10.84 29.83 -31.88
CA VAL A 607 -9.91 28.69 -31.92
C VAL A 607 -9.28 28.57 -33.31
N ALA A 608 -8.52 29.59 -33.70
CA ALA A 608 -7.88 29.76 -34.98
C ALA A 608 -6.55 29.00 -35.02
N GLY A 609 -6.66 27.68 -35.12
CA GLY A 609 -5.51 26.78 -35.18
C GLY A 609 -5.86 25.41 -34.63
N ARG A 610 -6.45 24.58 -35.50
CA ARG A 610 -6.50 23.10 -35.63
C ARG A 610 -6.06 22.14 -34.49
N GLU A 611 -5.92 22.56 -33.24
CA GLU A 611 -6.27 21.76 -32.05
C GLU A 611 -7.81 21.61 -32.00
N SER A 612 -8.35 21.08 -33.08
CA SER A 612 -9.70 20.57 -33.15
C SER A 612 -9.86 19.53 -32.03
N LEU A 613 -11.08 19.39 -31.52
CA LEU A 613 -11.47 18.31 -30.60
C LEU A 613 -11.50 16.92 -31.29
N THR A 614 -10.57 16.69 -32.21
CA THR A 614 -10.23 15.45 -32.90
C THR A 614 -8.85 15.01 -32.45
N GLY A 615 -8.77 14.33 -31.30
CA GLY A 615 -7.50 13.87 -30.76
C GLY A 615 -7.66 13.30 -29.34
N CYS A 616 -7.25 12.04 -29.15
CA CYS A 616 -7.48 11.27 -27.93
C CYS A 616 -6.58 11.68 -26.74
N GLY A 617 -6.30 12.97 -26.55
CA GLY A 617 -5.31 13.47 -25.59
C GLY A 617 -5.55 13.09 -24.12
N GLY A 618 -6.79 12.73 -23.75
CA GLY A 618 -7.17 12.31 -22.40
C GLY A 618 -7.64 10.85 -22.26
N GLU A 619 -8.03 10.22 -23.36
CA GLU A 619 -8.63 8.87 -23.35
C GLU A 619 -7.76 7.83 -24.08
N ALA A 620 -6.61 8.22 -24.65
CA ALA A 620 -5.64 7.34 -25.29
C ALA A 620 -5.23 6.15 -24.41
N ALA A 621 -4.95 6.37 -23.12
CA ALA A 621 -4.55 5.29 -22.21
C ALA A 621 -5.71 4.31 -21.93
N ALA A 622 -6.92 4.81 -21.72
CA ALA A 622 -8.10 3.97 -21.51
C ALA A 622 -8.50 3.21 -22.78
N LEU A 623 -8.38 3.83 -23.96
CA LEU A 623 -8.61 3.19 -25.25
C LEU A 623 -7.53 2.13 -25.53
N ALA A 624 -6.26 2.41 -25.25
CA ALA A 624 -5.17 1.43 -25.37
C ALA A 624 -5.36 0.25 -24.42
N ASP A 625 -5.75 0.48 -23.16
CA ASP A 625 -6.07 -0.56 -22.19
C ASP A 625 -7.25 -1.44 -22.65
N VAL A 626 -8.34 -0.85 -23.13
CA VAL A 626 -9.48 -1.60 -23.67
C VAL A 626 -9.10 -2.35 -24.95
N LEU A 627 -8.32 -1.75 -25.85
CA LEU A 627 -7.81 -2.42 -27.05
C LEU A 627 -6.99 -3.65 -26.67
N VAL A 628 -6.01 -3.51 -25.78
CA VAL A 628 -5.07 -4.57 -25.38
C VAL A 628 -5.75 -5.63 -24.51
N ASN A 629 -6.30 -5.22 -23.37
CA ASN A 629 -6.75 -6.13 -22.32
C ASN A 629 -8.19 -6.64 -22.52
N SER A 630 -9.01 -5.95 -23.33
CA SER A 630 -10.41 -6.34 -23.58
C SER A 630 -10.73 -6.76 -25.02
N LEU A 631 -9.99 -6.29 -26.03
CA LEU A 631 -10.31 -6.56 -27.45
C LEU A 631 -9.36 -7.52 -28.18
N LEU A 632 -8.04 -7.41 -28.03
CA LEU A 632 -7.08 -8.19 -28.85
C LEU A 632 -7.39 -9.69 -28.86
N GLY A 633 -7.55 -10.29 -27.68
CA GLY A 633 -7.88 -11.73 -27.54
C GLY A 633 -9.30 -12.13 -27.99
N ARG A 634 -10.13 -11.18 -28.44
CA ARG A 634 -11.50 -11.43 -28.94
C ARG A 634 -11.64 -11.24 -30.45
N LEU A 635 -10.65 -10.64 -31.12
CA LEU A 635 -10.65 -10.42 -32.56
C LEU A 635 -10.06 -11.63 -33.28
N GLU A 636 -10.92 -12.37 -33.98
CA GLU A 636 -10.57 -13.66 -34.59
C GLU A 636 -9.46 -13.52 -35.65
N GLY A 637 -8.44 -14.36 -35.54
CA GLY A 637 -7.29 -14.37 -36.45
C GLY A 637 -6.34 -13.17 -36.30
N LEU A 638 -6.56 -12.28 -35.31
CA LEU A 638 -5.68 -11.13 -35.07
C LEU A 638 -4.38 -11.51 -34.35
N PRO A 639 -4.37 -12.36 -33.30
CA PRO A 639 -3.11 -12.79 -32.67
C PRO A 639 -2.13 -13.42 -33.69
N GLU A 640 -2.63 -14.28 -34.57
CA GLU A 640 -1.86 -14.96 -35.62
C GLU A 640 -1.39 -14.03 -36.76
N LEU A 641 -1.95 -12.81 -36.83
CA LEU A 641 -1.45 -11.74 -37.69
C LEU A 641 -0.40 -10.90 -36.98
N LEU A 642 -0.55 -10.65 -35.67
CA LEU A 642 0.40 -9.89 -34.85
C LEU A 642 1.70 -10.65 -34.56
N ASP A 643 1.65 -11.99 -34.49
CA ASP A 643 2.84 -12.84 -34.33
C ASP A 643 3.73 -12.92 -35.59
N ARG A 644 3.31 -12.31 -36.72
CA ARG A 644 4.11 -12.33 -37.96
C ARG A 644 5.27 -11.34 -37.87
N PRO A 645 6.51 -11.72 -38.27
CA PRO A 645 7.63 -10.80 -38.31
C PRO A 645 7.32 -9.57 -39.18
N GLY A 646 7.35 -8.38 -38.58
CA GLY A 646 7.02 -7.12 -39.25
C GLY A 646 5.55 -6.72 -39.23
N ALA A 647 4.67 -7.42 -38.50
CA ALA A 647 3.31 -6.98 -38.26
C ALA A 647 3.27 -5.62 -37.52
N GLN A 648 2.34 -4.76 -37.90
CA GLN A 648 2.22 -3.39 -37.37
C GLN A 648 0.80 -3.13 -36.87
N VAL A 649 0.65 -2.19 -35.93
CA VAL A 649 -0.66 -1.66 -35.51
C VAL A 649 -0.66 -0.14 -35.55
N GLY A 650 -1.80 0.52 -35.78
CA GLY A 650 -1.75 1.99 -35.87
C GLY A 650 -3.06 2.77 -35.91
N CYS A 651 -2.98 4.05 -35.57
CA CYS A 651 -4.11 4.97 -35.66
C CYS A 651 -4.22 5.55 -37.08
N ALA A 652 -5.43 5.59 -37.64
CA ALA A 652 -5.69 5.96 -39.03
C ALA A 652 -6.55 7.23 -39.21
N ALA A 653 -6.38 8.22 -38.32
CA ALA A 653 -6.80 9.62 -38.50
C ALA A 653 -6.09 10.54 -37.49
N GLY A 654 -6.34 11.86 -37.57
CA GLY A 654 -5.60 12.94 -36.91
C GLY A 654 -5.37 12.81 -35.38
N ASP A 655 -4.21 13.33 -34.94
CA ASP A 655 -3.64 13.23 -33.57
C ASP A 655 -3.50 11.79 -33.04
N GLY A 656 -3.44 10.80 -33.94
CA GLY A 656 -3.27 9.39 -33.60
C GLY A 656 -1.96 9.06 -32.85
N GLY A 657 -0.94 9.91 -32.95
CA GLY A 657 0.39 9.71 -32.38
C GLY A 657 0.39 9.45 -30.87
N ARG A 658 -0.48 10.10 -30.09
CA ARG A 658 -0.56 9.86 -28.63
C ARG A 658 -1.14 8.49 -28.29
N SER A 659 -2.20 8.06 -28.99
CA SER A 659 -2.75 6.72 -28.82
C SER A 659 -1.79 5.62 -29.29
N ALA A 660 -0.99 5.90 -30.33
CA ALA A 660 0.07 5.02 -30.77
C ALA A 660 1.18 4.87 -29.71
N VAL A 661 1.63 5.97 -29.10
CA VAL A 661 2.66 5.97 -28.03
C VAL A 661 2.20 5.20 -26.80
N GLU A 662 0.95 5.37 -26.35
CA GLU A 662 0.45 4.59 -25.20
C GLU A 662 0.26 3.11 -25.56
N LEU A 663 -0.27 2.77 -26.74
CA LEU A 663 -0.38 1.37 -27.17
C LEU A 663 0.99 0.68 -27.27
N ALA A 664 2.03 1.38 -27.73
CA ALA A 664 3.40 0.88 -27.80
C ALA A 664 3.99 0.52 -26.43
N ARG A 665 3.53 1.15 -25.34
CA ARG A 665 3.94 0.76 -23.96
C ARG A 665 3.32 -0.55 -23.51
N HIS A 666 2.13 -0.87 -24.00
CA HIS A 666 1.41 -2.11 -23.66
C HIS A 666 1.81 -3.29 -24.58
N ILE A 667 2.25 -3.03 -25.81
CA ILE A 667 2.68 -4.05 -26.78
C ILE A 667 4.12 -3.76 -27.27
N PRO A 668 5.15 -3.86 -26.40
CA PRO A 668 6.50 -3.34 -26.68
C PRO A 668 7.29 -4.08 -27.78
N PHE A 669 6.73 -5.14 -28.36
CA PHE A 669 7.34 -5.97 -29.40
C PHE A 669 6.67 -5.83 -30.78
N VAL A 670 5.59 -5.05 -30.90
CA VAL A 670 4.92 -4.75 -32.18
C VAL A 670 5.16 -3.29 -32.55
N PRO A 671 5.75 -2.98 -33.72
CA PRO A 671 5.88 -1.60 -34.18
C PRO A 671 4.52 -0.91 -34.33
N VAL A 672 4.39 0.27 -33.71
CA VAL A 672 3.15 1.06 -33.74
C VAL A 672 3.31 2.28 -34.64
N LEU A 673 2.43 2.44 -35.62
CA LEU A 673 2.42 3.55 -36.58
C LEU A 673 1.28 4.54 -36.31
N ALA A 674 1.47 5.79 -36.73
CA ALA A 674 0.43 6.80 -36.78
C ALA A 674 0.32 7.36 -38.20
N LEU A 675 -0.84 7.18 -38.84
CA LEU A 675 -1.12 7.70 -40.18
C LEU A 675 -1.79 9.08 -40.03
N GLU A 676 -0.98 10.14 -40.09
CA GLU A 676 -1.43 11.53 -40.00
C GLU A 676 -1.74 12.13 -41.39
N PRO A 677 -3.01 12.34 -41.77
CA PRO A 677 -3.34 13.17 -42.92
C PRO A 677 -3.07 14.66 -42.61
N GLU A 678 -2.17 15.30 -43.36
CA GLU A 678 -2.08 16.78 -43.33
C GLU A 678 -3.36 17.44 -43.91
N PRO A 679 -3.65 18.71 -43.57
CA PRO A 679 -5.03 19.14 -43.47
C PRO A 679 -5.67 19.58 -44.79
N VAL A 680 -6.88 19.09 -45.06
CA VAL A 680 -7.79 19.73 -46.02
C VAL A 680 -8.09 21.15 -45.53
N THR A 681 -7.67 22.13 -46.31
CA THR A 681 -7.94 23.55 -46.03
C THR A 681 -9.25 23.91 -46.70
N LEU A 682 -10.29 24.13 -45.89
CA LEU A 682 -11.50 24.83 -46.34
C LEU A 682 -11.13 26.30 -46.61
N GLY A 683 -10.53 26.52 -47.78
CA GLY A 683 -10.56 27.83 -48.41
C GLY A 683 -11.99 28.11 -48.85
N THR A 684 -12.49 29.29 -48.50
CA THR A 684 -13.60 29.90 -49.23
C THR A 684 -13.20 30.00 -50.71
N ALA A 685 -13.73 29.10 -51.54
CA ALA A 685 -13.52 28.99 -52.99
C ALA A 685 -12.05 28.87 -53.48
N GLY A 686 -11.53 27.63 -53.57
CA GLY A 686 -10.29 27.29 -54.29
C GLY A 686 -9.66 25.97 -53.82
N GLY A 687 -9.15 25.16 -54.76
CA GLY A 687 -8.53 23.85 -54.48
C GLY A 687 -7.15 23.92 -53.79
N ASP A 688 -6.51 22.82 -53.39
CA ASP A 688 -6.76 21.41 -53.74
C ASP A 688 -6.73 20.47 -52.51
N GLY A 689 -7.51 19.39 -52.55
CA GLY A 689 -7.62 18.42 -51.45
C GLY A 689 -6.67 17.24 -51.59
N GLU A 690 -5.47 17.34 -51.01
CA GLU A 690 -4.45 16.28 -51.04
C GLU A 690 -4.04 15.84 -49.63
N ILE A 691 -4.15 14.53 -49.35
CA ILE A 691 -3.72 13.89 -48.09
C ILE A 691 -2.19 13.70 -48.12
N ARG A 692 -1.51 13.57 -46.96
CA ARG A 692 -0.09 13.17 -46.87
C ARG A 692 0.13 12.03 -45.88
N ILE A 693 1.25 11.31 -46.01
CA ILE A 693 1.63 10.18 -45.13
C ILE A 693 3.04 10.40 -44.57
N ARG A 694 3.22 10.13 -43.26
CA ARG A 694 4.50 10.08 -42.55
C ARG A 694 4.79 8.67 -42.05
N VAL A 695 6.06 8.29 -42.01
CA VAL A 695 6.55 7.02 -41.43
C VAL A 695 7.71 7.36 -40.50
N ASP A 696 7.70 6.80 -39.29
CA ASP A 696 8.81 6.85 -38.33
C ASP A 696 9.51 5.48 -38.36
N ASP A 697 10.82 5.48 -38.58
CA ASP A 697 11.62 4.25 -38.74
C ASP A 697 12.22 3.74 -37.41
N GLY A 698 11.84 4.35 -36.29
CA GLY A 698 12.33 4.00 -34.96
C GLY A 698 13.73 4.55 -34.64
N THR A 699 14.33 5.34 -35.53
CA THR A 699 15.62 6.02 -35.28
C THR A 699 15.46 7.42 -34.68
N GLY A 700 14.21 7.89 -34.49
CA GLY A 700 13.92 9.23 -33.99
C GLY A 700 14.13 10.33 -35.04
N ARG A 701 14.08 9.99 -36.34
CA ARG A 701 14.13 10.92 -37.46
C ARG A 701 12.97 10.68 -38.42
N THR A 702 12.02 11.62 -38.45
CA THR A 702 10.91 11.60 -39.41
C THR A 702 11.42 11.80 -40.84
N ALA A 703 11.09 10.87 -41.74
CA ALA A 703 11.24 11.08 -43.17
C ALA A 703 10.21 12.12 -43.67
N ALA A 704 10.59 12.92 -44.67
CA ALA A 704 9.70 13.94 -45.24
C ALA A 704 8.45 13.30 -45.89
N GLY A 705 7.28 13.86 -45.61
CA GLY A 705 6.00 13.24 -45.96
C GLY A 705 5.66 13.29 -47.46
N PHE A 706 5.03 12.21 -47.94
CA PHE A 706 4.55 12.05 -49.33
C PHE A 706 3.08 12.47 -49.47
N ALA A 707 2.66 13.02 -50.61
CA ALA A 707 1.25 13.26 -50.92
C ALA A 707 0.52 11.98 -51.36
N ALA A 708 -0.79 11.90 -51.13
CA ALA A 708 -1.58 10.69 -51.38
C ALA A 708 -1.87 10.45 -52.88
N ARG A 709 -1.79 11.52 -53.69
CA ARG A 709 -1.84 11.44 -55.15
C ARG A 709 -0.56 10.80 -55.67
N ASP A 710 0.59 11.30 -55.22
CA ASP A 710 1.90 10.66 -55.43
C ASP A 710 1.92 9.22 -54.88
N PHE A 711 1.26 8.95 -53.75
CA PHE A 711 1.24 7.63 -53.12
C PHE A 711 0.48 6.58 -53.93
N LYS A 712 -0.64 6.96 -54.60
CA LYS A 712 -1.34 6.05 -55.52
C LYS A 712 -0.58 5.86 -56.84
N GLU A 713 0.13 6.87 -57.33
CA GLU A 713 1.03 6.71 -58.50
C GLU A 713 2.33 5.96 -58.18
N ALA A 714 2.79 5.98 -56.92
CA ALA A 714 3.96 5.24 -56.42
C ALA A 714 3.67 3.80 -55.97
N GLY A 715 2.44 3.30 -56.14
CA GLY A 715 2.07 1.90 -55.89
C GLY A 715 1.34 1.59 -54.57
N GLY A 716 1.00 2.60 -53.77
CA GLY A 716 0.23 2.48 -52.52
C GLY A 716 1.03 1.89 -51.34
N PHE A 717 0.33 1.46 -50.28
CA PHE A 717 0.95 0.82 -49.12
C PHE A 717 1.65 -0.48 -49.53
N LYS A 718 2.97 -0.50 -49.42
CA LYS A 718 3.77 -1.73 -49.54
C LYS A 718 3.34 -2.72 -48.46
N GLU A 719 3.47 -4.01 -48.72
CA GLU A 719 3.01 -5.05 -47.81
C GLU A 719 3.67 -4.98 -46.41
N ALA A 720 4.92 -4.50 -46.34
CA ALA A 720 5.66 -4.27 -45.10
C ALA A 720 5.22 -3.03 -44.29
N ASP A 721 4.36 -2.17 -44.84
CA ASP A 721 3.89 -0.92 -44.22
C ASP A 721 2.37 -1.00 -43.88
N ARG A 722 1.83 -2.22 -43.76
CA ARG A 722 0.38 -2.48 -43.56
C ARG A 722 0.07 -2.97 -42.16
N LEU A 723 -1.08 -2.53 -41.67
CA LEU A 723 -1.51 -2.72 -40.28
C LEU A 723 -2.31 -4.03 -40.12
N ALA A 724 -1.97 -4.84 -39.11
CA ALA A 724 -2.78 -5.97 -38.66
C ALA A 724 -4.02 -5.49 -37.88
N LEU A 725 -3.87 -4.41 -37.10
CA LEU A 725 -4.94 -3.71 -36.39
C LEU A 725 -4.83 -2.20 -36.64
N ALA A 726 -5.93 -1.57 -37.03
CA ALA A 726 -6.06 -0.13 -37.10
C ALA A 726 -7.23 0.38 -36.25
N TRP A 727 -7.16 1.62 -35.79
CA TRP A 727 -8.30 2.29 -35.13
C TRP A 727 -8.46 3.75 -35.56
N LEU A 728 -9.66 4.29 -35.37
CA LEU A 728 -9.98 5.72 -35.51
C LEU A 728 -10.11 6.39 -34.13
N PRO A 729 -9.88 7.71 -34.00
CA PRO A 729 -10.00 8.43 -32.74
C PRO A 729 -11.47 8.56 -32.28
N ALA A 730 -11.68 8.70 -30.96
CA ALA A 730 -13.00 8.66 -30.32
C ALA A 730 -13.82 9.97 -30.37
N SER A 731 -13.27 11.02 -30.97
CA SER A 731 -13.80 12.38 -30.88
C SER A 731 -13.90 13.03 -32.25
N GLY A 732 -15.11 13.42 -32.65
CA GLY A 732 -15.36 14.18 -33.88
C GLY A 732 -15.24 13.37 -35.16
N LEU A 733 -16.37 12.83 -35.65
CA LEU A 733 -16.57 12.48 -37.06
C LEU A 733 -17.32 13.67 -37.70
N PRO A 734 -16.63 14.62 -38.35
CA PRO A 734 -17.27 15.80 -38.89
C PRO A 734 -17.90 15.42 -40.22
N ASP A 735 -19.22 15.26 -40.23
CA ASP A 735 -20.02 14.83 -41.38
C ASP A 735 -19.77 13.37 -41.91
N PRO A 736 -20.75 12.78 -42.63
CA PRO A 736 -20.67 11.39 -43.10
C PRO A 736 -19.62 11.13 -44.20
N GLU A 737 -19.18 12.15 -44.94
CA GLU A 737 -18.23 12.02 -46.04
C GLU A 737 -16.80 11.91 -45.50
N GLN A 738 -16.46 12.66 -44.45
CA GLN A 738 -15.16 12.55 -43.79
C GLN A 738 -15.03 11.22 -43.05
N LEU A 739 -16.11 10.72 -42.42
CA LEU A 739 -16.16 9.34 -41.89
C LEU A 739 -15.86 8.32 -42.99
N ARG A 740 -16.54 8.40 -44.15
CA ARG A 740 -16.30 7.51 -45.29
C ARG A 740 -14.86 7.60 -45.80
N ALA A 741 -14.29 8.79 -45.89
CA ALA A 741 -12.91 9.01 -46.32
C ALA A 741 -11.90 8.39 -45.32
N ALA A 742 -12.06 8.63 -44.02
CA ALA A 742 -11.18 8.07 -42.98
C ALA A 742 -11.26 6.54 -42.93
N VAL A 743 -12.46 5.96 -42.98
CA VAL A 743 -12.66 4.51 -43.04
C VAL A 743 -12.06 3.91 -44.31
N GLY A 744 -12.19 4.58 -45.46
CA GLY A 744 -11.56 4.15 -46.71
C GLY A 744 -10.03 4.13 -46.63
N THR A 745 -9.41 5.20 -46.14
CA THR A 745 -7.96 5.29 -45.94
C THR A 745 -7.45 4.23 -44.96
N ALA A 746 -8.13 4.06 -43.82
CA ALA A 746 -7.79 3.04 -42.84
C ALA A 746 -7.92 1.61 -43.40
N THR A 747 -8.94 1.37 -44.24
CA THR A 747 -9.14 0.09 -44.92
C THR A 747 -8.04 -0.21 -45.93
N GLU A 748 -7.61 0.77 -46.73
CA GLU A 748 -6.48 0.61 -47.66
C GLU A 748 -5.18 0.22 -46.94
N ALA A 749 -4.95 0.75 -45.74
CA ALA A 749 -3.77 0.50 -44.90
C ALA A 749 -3.74 -0.87 -44.19
N LEU A 750 -4.87 -1.61 -44.11
CA LEU A 750 -4.91 -2.90 -43.41
C LEU A 750 -4.27 -4.05 -44.21
N LEU A 751 -3.68 -5.03 -43.52
CA LEU A 751 -3.37 -6.34 -44.08
C LEU A 751 -4.65 -7.12 -44.42
N PRO A 752 -4.61 -8.04 -45.41
CA PRO A 752 -5.70 -9.00 -45.61
C PRO A 752 -5.95 -9.81 -44.33
N GLY A 753 -7.20 -9.92 -43.91
CA GLY A 753 -7.58 -10.50 -42.62
C GLY A 753 -7.41 -9.59 -41.39
N GLY A 754 -6.84 -8.39 -41.53
CA GLY A 754 -6.65 -7.40 -40.46
C GLY A 754 -7.95 -6.72 -40.00
N TRP A 755 -7.90 -6.02 -38.87
CA TRP A 755 -9.08 -5.44 -38.22
C TRP A 755 -9.05 -3.92 -38.11
N LEU A 756 -10.18 -3.26 -38.36
CA LEU A 756 -10.42 -1.84 -38.09
C LEU A 756 -11.36 -1.70 -36.88
N VAL A 757 -11.02 -0.84 -35.91
CA VAL A 757 -11.85 -0.55 -34.72
C VAL A 757 -12.27 0.91 -34.67
N LEU A 758 -13.56 1.16 -34.57
CA LEU A 758 -14.18 2.47 -34.47
C LEU A 758 -14.84 2.67 -33.09
N PRO A 759 -14.36 3.61 -32.28
CA PRO A 759 -15.11 4.12 -31.14
C PRO A 759 -16.37 4.89 -31.56
N CYS A 760 -17.45 4.68 -30.84
CA CYS A 760 -18.74 5.33 -31.01
C CYS A 760 -19.24 5.82 -29.65
N PRO A 761 -19.52 7.13 -29.46
CA PRO A 761 -20.03 7.63 -28.20
C PRO A 761 -21.46 7.13 -27.95
N LEU A 762 -21.70 6.60 -26.75
CA LEU A 762 -23.04 6.30 -26.24
C LEU A 762 -23.42 7.31 -25.15
N PRO A 763 -24.69 7.68 -25.02
CA PRO A 763 -25.15 8.42 -23.84
C PRO A 763 -24.94 7.55 -22.58
N PRO A 764 -24.14 7.99 -21.58
CA PRO A 764 -23.99 7.29 -20.32
C PRO A 764 -25.32 7.07 -19.60
N LYS A 765 -25.40 5.98 -18.83
CA LYS A 765 -26.57 5.60 -18.02
C LYS A 765 -27.08 6.64 -17.01
N ARG A 766 -26.34 7.73 -16.75
CA ARG A 766 -26.69 8.81 -15.82
C ARG A 766 -26.94 10.10 -16.60
N PRO A 767 -28.09 10.79 -16.41
CA PRO A 767 -28.50 11.92 -17.26
C PRO A 767 -27.47 13.05 -17.39
N LEU A 768 -26.82 13.47 -16.29
CA LEU A 768 -25.78 14.50 -16.34
C LEU A 768 -24.57 14.09 -17.19
N GLY A 769 -24.14 12.83 -17.14
CA GLY A 769 -23.04 12.32 -17.98
C GLY A 769 -23.42 12.29 -19.46
N ALA A 770 -24.69 12.05 -19.78
CA ALA A 770 -25.21 12.15 -21.15
C ALA A 770 -25.36 13.60 -21.65
N ALA A 771 -25.65 14.56 -20.77
CA ALA A 771 -25.60 15.96 -21.11
C ALA A 771 -24.16 16.43 -21.38
N ALA A 772 -23.21 16.11 -20.49
CA ALA A 772 -21.80 16.47 -20.66
C ALA A 772 -21.19 15.89 -21.95
N ALA A 773 -21.38 14.59 -22.22
CA ALA A 773 -20.86 13.96 -23.44
C ALA A 773 -21.47 14.53 -24.73
N ARG A 774 -22.74 14.98 -24.71
CA ARG A 774 -23.38 15.65 -25.85
C ARG A 774 -22.88 17.08 -26.03
N LEU A 775 -22.64 17.79 -24.93
CA LEU A 775 -22.09 19.15 -24.94
C LEU A 775 -20.66 19.17 -25.48
N ASP A 776 -19.78 18.28 -25.00
CA ASP A 776 -18.42 18.11 -25.53
C ASP A 776 -18.41 17.82 -27.03
N LEU A 777 -19.37 17.01 -27.51
CA LEU A 777 -19.50 16.65 -28.92
C LEU A 777 -20.00 17.82 -29.79
N ALA A 778 -20.95 18.62 -29.28
CA ALA A 778 -21.46 19.82 -29.95
C ALA A 778 -20.39 20.92 -30.02
N LEU A 779 -19.65 21.16 -28.93
CA LEU A 779 -18.52 22.09 -28.88
C LEU A 779 -17.37 21.69 -29.82
N ALA A 780 -17.27 20.41 -30.18
CA ALA A 780 -16.36 19.88 -31.19
C ALA A 780 -16.84 20.06 -32.65
N GLY A 781 -18.03 20.61 -32.89
CA GLY A 781 -18.67 20.63 -34.22
C GLY A 781 -19.08 19.26 -34.73
N GLY A 782 -19.11 18.25 -33.84
CA GLY A 782 -19.51 16.89 -34.15
C GLY A 782 -20.99 16.61 -33.82
N ARG A 783 -21.48 15.47 -34.30
CA ARG A 783 -22.78 14.92 -33.87
C ARG A 783 -22.64 13.44 -33.50
N THR A 784 -23.62 12.93 -32.76
CA THR A 784 -23.74 11.50 -32.54
C THR A 784 -24.04 10.82 -33.89
N PRO A 785 -23.35 9.72 -34.26
CA PRO A 785 -23.76 8.91 -35.41
C PRO A 785 -25.17 8.34 -35.21
N ALA A 786 -25.92 8.17 -36.29
CA ALA A 786 -27.19 7.45 -36.24
C ALA A 786 -26.94 5.93 -36.13
N ASP A 787 -27.91 5.18 -35.57
CA ASP A 787 -27.83 3.72 -35.49
C ASP A 787 -27.63 3.12 -36.90
N GLY A 788 -26.59 2.29 -37.07
CA GLY A 788 -26.22 1.68 -38.35
C GLY A 788 -25.39 2.56 -39.29
N GLU A 789 -25.15 3.83 -38.99
CA GLU A 789 -24.38 4.75 -39.86
C GLU A 789 -22.91 4.32 -39.96
N VAL A 790 -22.32 3.88 -38.85
CA VAL A 790 -20.93 3.44 -38.77
C VAL A 790 -20.76 2.08 -39.43
N GLU A 791 -21.67 1.14 -39.17
CA GLU A 791 -21.70 -0.18 -39.80
C GLU A 791 -21.90 -0.09 -41.33
N GLY A 792 -22.73 0.85 -41.78
CA GLY A 792 -22.90 1.19 -43.19
C GLY A 792 -21.62 1.72 -43.83
N ALA A 793 -20.90 2.63 -43.18
CA ALA A 793 -19.62 3.16 -43.66
C ALA A 793 -18.54 2.06 -43.77
N LEU A 794 -18.45 1.17 -42.77
CA LEU A 794 -17.51 0.03 -42.76
C LEU A 794 -17.82 -0.98 -43.88
N THR A 795 -19.10 -1.29 -44.07
CA THR A 795 -19.55 -2.20 -45.14
C THR A 795 -19.31 -1.60 -46.52
N ALA A 796 -19.56 -0.30 -46.71
CA ALA A 796 -19.33 0.41 -47.97
C ALA A 796 -17.84 0.49 -48.36
N ALA A 797 -16.93 0.44 -47.38
CA ALA A 797 -15.49 0.34 -47.61
C ALA A 797 -15.00 -1.09 -47.93
N GLY A 798 -15.89 -2.08 -47.97
CA GLY A 798 -15.55 -3.48 -48.30
C GLY A 798 -15.03 -4.31 -47.12
N LEU A 799 -15.21 -3.85 -45.88
CA LEU A 799 -14.91 -4.64 -44.68
C LEU A 799 -16.06 -5.60 -44.37
N GLY A 800 -15.72 -6.83 -43.96
CA GLY A 800 -16.66 -7.86 -43.50
C GLY A 800 -16.66 -8.00 -41.96
N HIS A 801 -17.45 -8.94 -41.44
CA HIS A 801 -17.52 -9.26 -40.00
C HIS A 801 -17.73 -8.04 -39.07
N VAL A 802 -18.49 -7.03 -39.53
CA VAL A 802 -18.83 -5.83 -38.75
C VAL A 802 -19.63 -6.24 -37.51
N ARG A 803 -19.14 -5.90 -36.31
CA ARG A 803 -19.80 -6.20 -35.04
C ARG A 803 -19.45 -5.19 -33.96
N THR A 804 -20.33 -5.01 -32.97
CA THR A 804 -19.92 -4.43 -31.68
C THR A 804 -18.97 -5.40 -30.99
N ALA A 805 -17.74 -4.98 -30.75
CA ALA A 805 -16.69 -5.79 -30.14
C ALA A 805 -16.56 -5.55 -28.62
N TRP A 806 -16.95 -4.36 -28.15
CA TRP A 806 -17.00 -3.97 -26.74
C TRP A 806 -18.00 -2.82 -26.53
N ASP A 807 -18.65 -2.75 -25.36
CA ASP A 807 -19.64 -1.72 -25.00
C ASP A 807 -19.61 -1.51 -23.47
N ASP A 808 -19.42 -0.26 -23.01
CA ASP A 808 -19.61 0.13 -21.61
C ASP A 808 -20.54 1.35 -21.51
N THR A 809 -21.83 1.06 -21.27
CA THR A 809 -22.90 2.04 -21.01
C THR A 809 -22.69 2.96 -19.78
N ALA A 810 -21.73 2.66 -18.89
CA ALA A 810 -21.36 3.53 -17.78
C ALA A 810 -20.24 4.51 -18.17
N LEU A 811 -19.31 4.09 -19.03
CA LEU A 811 -18.27 4.96 -19.61
C LEU A 811 -18.77 5.80 -20.79
N GLY A 812 -19.85 5.37 -21.45
CA GLY A 812 -20.45 6.07 -22.59
C GLY A 812 -19.75 5.79 -23.92
N VAL A 813 -19.19 4.59 -24.09
CA VAL A 813 -18.43 4.22 -25.29
C VAL A 813 -18.80 2.80 -25.76
N ARG A 814 -19.05 2.67 -27.06
CA ARG A 814 -19.14 1.42 -27.81
C ARG A 814 -17.97 1.35 -28.77
N LEU A 815 -17.37 0.17 -28.95
CA LEU A 815 -16.33 -0.07 -29.95
C LEU A 815 -16.88 -1.04 -31.00
N ILE A 816 -17.01 -0.58 -32.24
CA ILE A 816 -17.42 -1.37 -33.40
C ILE A 816 -16.15 -1.82 -34.12
N ALA A 817 -16.03 -3.11 -34.42
CA ALA A 817 -14.89 -3.67 -35.16
C ALA A 817 -15.36 -4.30 -36.46
N ALA A 818 -14.55 -4.19 -37.51
CA ALA A 818 -14.76 -4.82 -38.81
C ALA A 818 -13.45 -5.39 -39.34
N ARG A 819 -13.52 -6.44 -40.15
CA ARG A 819 -12.36 -7.20 -40.64
C ARG A 819 -12.20 -7.02 -42.15
N ARG A 820 -10.99 -6.70 -42.61
CA ARG A 820 -10.65 -6.73 -44.04
C ARG A 820 -10.68 -8.19 -44.51
N PRO A 821 -11.35 -8.54 -45.62
CA PRO A 821 -11.26 -9.88 -46.20
C PRO A 821 -9.80 -10.31 -46.42
N ALA A 822 -9.56 -11.63 -46.34
CA ALA A 822 -8.24 -12.25 -46.53
C ALA A 822 -7.86 -12.37 -48.02
#